data_AF-A0A9D8N651-F1
#
_entry.id   AF-A0A9D8N651-F1
#
_cell.length_a   1.000
_cell.length_b   1.000
_cell.length_c   1.000
_cell.angle_alpha   90.00
_cell.angle_beta   90.00
_cell.angle_gamma   90.00
#
_symmetry.space_group_name_H-M   'P 1'
#
loop_
_entity.id
_entity.type
_entity.pdbx_description
1 polymer ?
#
loop_
_entity_poly.entity_id
_entity_poly.type
_entity_poly.pdbx_seq_one_letter_code
_entity_poly.pdbx_strand_id
1 'polypeptide(L)'
;MLIFTNLKETAFMKLRHIVTALLFVLPLCGLRAQVPDVTVSWKAEAAQAGDGLYELIFTGETAPGWHTYGTASEYSAPSLTLEKLQGCEPEGGLYDISEPAMEDGEPVFEGTFRLGQKIRLTAGSGVAGGYITWLACTGGSCASPTDWEFELPLGAAPDMSHSGVISNPVEESSGAGSLWALILEAILWGFAMLLTPCVFPMVPMTVSFFLKGSTTPAAGRFKAFMYGLSIVLLYTVPISVIILLTRLLGGDTVTADIFNWLATHWLPNLIFFVVFMVFAASFFGAFEIVLPSSLVGKSDKNSEKGGLAGIFFMALTLVLVSFSCTGPIVGSVLIRSTAGEFWAPMVTMLAFSVAFALPFTVLALFPSLLGKLKGKSGSWMNSVKVVLGFIEVALGFKFLSVADQTYHWGILDREVYLAIWIVVFTLLGLYLLGKIKFPHDDPEEKPLGVFRLGLVIAVFSFVVYMVPGMWGAPLKALSGYLPPLETQDFVLSKYAPAVMPAASTGVMPAASTGVMPDPDRASSPAILSDSPVILSASEGSVAKKYDLKMPLGLDGYFTLEEGLAASKRLGRPVFVDITGHGCVNCREMEQRVWSDPRVLQILRDEYVVVALYTDDKTKLAKEDWVTLDNGRVLKDLGRVNSWLVRERFGVNAQPNYALLDSSGALLAPVRGYNLDIDGFIAFLRSGVEAYCPGSVLEVAGRQGVACDGEYYYVSGSTALYKYTLDGTLALSNETPFKSITAGTPAPNHIGDIDVFEGEIYAGCEYFMDGEGKNIQTAIYDAATLKYKRSITWEPASGQVECCGLAVDRRRGLVWMADWVNGSHLYCYDRASGKYVGKVALDPAPKLQQGIFCLDDGRILISSDDGDADRGEPDHLYVCSPYRGSGKELKDSAEVDVYMVMSGFRRAGEIEGLCVNPGNGDLIVLSNRGARIVLGMPRGFYDGYDREIHELYLYSR
;
A
#
# COMPACT_ATOMS: atom_id res chain seq x y z
N MET A 1 67.29 1.04 28.87
CA MET A 1 66.83 2.00 27.85
C MET A 1 67.24 1.56 26.44
N LEU A 2 66.91 0.32 26.03
CA LEU A 2 67.08 -0.16 24.64
C LEU A 2 66.26 -1.43 24.27
N ILE A 3 65.34 -1.89 25.14
CA ILE A 3 64.54 -3.13 24.90
C ILE A 3 63.03 -2.85 24.74
N PHE A 4 62.55 -1.65 25.08
CA PHE A 4 61.10 -1.31 24.99
C PHE A 4 60.66 -0.61 23.70
N THR A 5 61.58 -0.29 22.79
CA THR A 5 61.27 0.37 21.51
C THR A 5 61.03 -0.59 20.35
N ASN A 6 61.50 -1.84 20.41
CA ASN A 6 61.38 -2.80 19.30
C ASN A 6 60.11 -3.68 19.32
N LEU A 7 59.34 -3.73 20.40
CA LEU A 7 58.13 -4.57 20.47
C LEU A 7 56.85 -3.90 19.94
N LYS A 8 56.82 -2.57 19.79
CA LYS A 8 55.62 -1.85 19.30
C LYS A 8 55.45 -1.91 17.79
N GLU A 9 56.53 -1.92 17.00
CA GLU A 9 56.43 -1.96 15.54
C GLU A 9 56.08 -3.35 14.99
N THR A 10 56.60 -4.43 15.60
CA THR A 10 56.34 -5.80 15.14
C THR A 10 54.93 -6.29 15.48
N ALA A 11 54.36 -5.86 16.62
CA ALA A 11 52.99 -6.20 16.99
C ALA A 11 51.96 -5.46 16.12
N PHE A 12 52.23 -4.20 15.76
CA PHE A 12 51.35 -3.39 14.91
C PHE A 12 51.37 -3.84 13.45
N MET A 13 52.53 -4.27 12.92
CA MET A 13 52.62 -4.90 11.59
C MET A 13 51.94 -6.27 11.54
N LYS A 14 52.09 -7.11 12.58
CA LYS A 14 51.40 -8.41 12.65
C LYS A 14 49.89 -8.25 12.79
N LEU A 15 49.41 -7.27 13.55
CA LEU A 15 47.99 -6.96 13.66
C LEU A 15 47.42 -6.41 12.33
N ARG A 16 48.19 -5.59 11.60
CA ARG A 16 47.82 -5.14 10.25
C ARG A 16 47.70 -6.33 9.30
N HIS A 17 48.66 -7.26 9.31
CA HIS A 17 48.60 -8.46 8.45
C HIS A 17 47.51 -9.46 8.85
N ILE A 18 47.18 -9.57 10.14
CA ILE A 18 46.07 -10.42 10.62
C ILE A 18 44.71 -9.79 10.27
N VAL A 19 44.55 -8.47 10.40
CA VAL A 19 43.32 -7.76 10.01
C VAL A 19 43.15 -7.74 8.49
N THR A 20 44.22 -7.55 7.72
CA THR A 20 44.19 -7.68 6.26
C THR A 20 43.96 -9.13 5.81
N ALA A 21 44.46 -10.13 6.55
CA ALA A 21 44.17 -11.54 6.28
C ALA A 21 42.72 -11.91 6.65
N LEU A 22 42.16 -11.41 7.75
CA LEU A 22 40.74 -11.63 8.09
C LEU A 22 39.79 -10.95 7.10
N LEU A 23 40.13 -9.76 6.60
CA LEU A 23 39.38 -9.06 5.53
C LEU A 23 39.45 -9.77 4.17
N PHE A 24 40.48 -10.60 3.93
CA PHE A 24 40.63 -11.39 2.69
C PHE A 24 40.17 -12.84 2.80
N VAL A 25 40.02 -13.40 4.01
CA VAL A 25 39.62 -14.81 4.23
C VAL A 25 38.11 -14.98 4.35
N LEU A 26 37.36 -13.95 4.77
CA LEU A 26 35.89 -14.00 4.87
C LEU A 26 35.10 -14.09 3.53
N PRO A 27 35.62 -13.72 2.33
CA PRO A 27 34.95 -14.04 1.07
C PRO A 27 35.38 -15.39 0.46
N LEU A 28 36.36 -16.12 1.03
CA LEU A 28 36.92 -17.33 0.41
C LEU A 28 36.17 -18.63 0.73
N CYS A 29 35.14 -18.61 1.58
CA CYS A 29 34.28 -19.79 1.84
C CYS A 29 33.04 -19.88 0.92
N GLY A 30 32.94 -19.05 -0.13
CA GLY A 30 31.81 -19.02 -1.07
C GLY A 30 32.05 -19.64 -2.45
N LEU A 31 33.19 -20.27 -2.72
CA LEU A 31 33.46 -20.88 -4.03
C LEU A 31 32.74 -22.23 -4.18
N ARG A 32 31.44 -22.20 -4.47
CA ARG A 32 30.90 -23.15 -5.46
C ARG A 32 31.20 -22.56 -6.83
N ALA A 33 31.67 -23.39 -7.75
CA ALA A 33 31.88 -22.99 -9.14
C ALA A 33 30.57 -22.41 -9.68
N GLN A 34 30.51 -21.08 -9.83
CA GLN A 34 29.41 -20.42 -10.50
C GLN A 34 29.58 -20.69 -11.99
N VAL A 35 28.57 -21.33 -12.57
CA VAL A 35 28.39 -21.39 -14.02
C VAL A 35 28.33 -19.93 -14.53
N PRO A 36 29.02 -19.58 -15.64
CA PRO A 36 28.95 -18.23 -16.19
C PRO A 36 27.49 -17.79 -16.44
N ASP A 37 27.13 -16.57 -16.03
CA ASP A 37 25.76 -16.05 -16.17
C ASP A 37 25.28 -15.95 -17.64
N VAL A 38 26.20 -15.99 -18.61
CA VAL A 38 25.91 -15.98 -20.05
C VAL A 38 26.72 -17.07 -20.75
N THR A 39 26.03 -18.08 -21.29
CA THR A 39 26.64 -19.22 -21.99
C THR A 39 26.64 -19.08 -23.50
N VAL A 40 25.68 -18.33 -24.06
CA VAL A 40 25.61 -17.95 -25.47
C VAL A 40 25.15 -16.49 -25.56
N SER A 41 25.84 -15.66 -26.32
CA SER A 41 25.40 -14.30 -26.66
C SER A 41 24.72 -14.28 -28.02
N TRP A 42 23.58 -13.62 -28.11
CA TRP A 42 22.73 -13.62 -29.31
C TRP A 42 22.59 -12.23 -29.93
N LYS A 43 22.43 -12.21 -31.26
CA LYS A 43 22.08 -11.05 -32.06
C LYS A 43 21.05 -11.46 -33.12
N ALA A 44 20.04 -10.65 -33.37
CA ALA A 44 19.04 -10.89 -34.40
C ALA A 44 19.06 -9.76 -35.43
N GLU A 45 18.85 -10.13 -36.69
CA GLU A 45 18.70 -9.20 -37.80
C GLU A 45 17.64 -9.73 -38.78
N ALA A 46 16.92 -8.83 -39.46
CA ALA A 46 15.97 -9.20 -40.50
C ALA A 46 16.58 -8.87 -41.87
N ALA A 47 16.68 -9.86 -42.75
CA ALA A 47 17.13 -9.67 -44.12
C ALA A 47 15.95 -9.88 -45.09
N GLN A 48 15.79 -9.01 -46.08
CA GLN A 48 14.76 -9.18 -47.10
C GLN A 48 15.18 -10.31 -48.06
N ALA A 49 14.39 -11.37 -48.12
CA ALA A 49 14.67 -12.58 -48.91
C ALA A 49 13.82 -12.68 -50.19
N GLY A 50 12.90 -11.74 -50.41
CA GLY A 50 12.04 -11.66 -51.59
C GLY A 50 10.92 -10.62 -51.44
N ASP A 51 9.99 -10.58 -52.40
CA ASP A 51 8.85 -9.66 -52.37
C ASP A 51 7.89 -10.05 -51.24
N GLY A 52 7.88 -9.25 -50.17
CA GLY A 52 7.10 -9.52 -48.96
C GLY A 52 7.64 -10.65 -48.07
N LEU A 53 8.81 -11.24 -48.33
CA LEU A 53 9.42 -12.30 -47.52
C LEU A 53 10.70 -11.80 -46.82
N TYR A 54 10.76 -11.98 -45.51
CA TYR A 54 11.90 -11.64 -44.66
C TYR A 54 12.44 -12.91 -43.99
N GLU A 55 13.74 -13.00 -43.88
CA GLU A 55 14.43 -14.04 -43.11
C GLU A 55 14.99 -13.39 -41.85
N LEU A 56 14.49 -13.83 -40.70
CA LEU A 56 15.07 -13.49 -39.40
C LEU A 56 16.30 -14.36 -39.20
N ILE A 57 17.45 -13.73 -39.00
CA ILE A 57 18.72 -14.40 -38.82
C ILE A 57 19.20 -14.14 -37.39
N PHE A 58 19.34 -15.23 -36.64
CA PHE A 58 19.82 -15.23 -35.27
C PHE A 58 21.26 -15.70 -35.26
N THR A 59 22.19 -14.86 -34.81
CA THR A 59 23.61 -15.20 -34.67
C THR A 59 23.92 -15.41 -33.20
N GLY A 60 24.30 -16.62 -32.82
CA GLY A 60 24.75 -16.98 -31.48
C GLY A 60 26.26 -17.14 -31.43
N GLU A 61 26.88 -16.78 -30.30
CA GLU A 61 28.30 -17.04 -30.02
C GLU A 61 28.43 -17.72 -28.66
N THR A 62 28.92 -18.96 -28.62
CA THR A 62 29.08 -19.72 -27.38
C THR A 62 30.32 -19.28 -26.61
N ALA A 63 30.25 -19.35 -25.27
CA ALA A 63 31.41 -19.10 -24.43
C ALA A 63 32.51 -20.15 -24.67
N PRO A 64 33.81 -19.83 -24.51
CA PRO A 64 34.89 -20.77 -24.77
C PRO A 64 34.75 -22.07 -23.96
N GLY A 65 34.77 -23.22 -24.63
CA GLY A 65 34.59 -24.54 -24.03
C GLY A 65 33.14 -24.93 -23.74
N TRP A 66 32.16 -24.14 -24.18
CA TRP A 66 30.73 -24.45 -24.14
C TRP A 66 30.20 -24.67 -25.55
N HIS A 67 29.27 -25.60 -25.67
CA HIS A 67 28.54 -25.85 -26.90
C HIS A 67 27.03 -25.80 -26.69
N THR A 68 26.29 -25.55 -27.77
CA THR A 68 24.81 -25.59 -27.81
C THR A 68 24.36 -26.51 -28.94
N TYR A 69 23.14 -27.02 -28.86
CA TYR A 69 22.62 -27.97 -29.85
C TYR A 69 22.05 -27.28 -31.09
N GLY A 70 22.07 -27.98 -32.23
CA GLY A 70 21.41 -27.57 -33.47
C GLY A 70 19.92 -27.90 -33.47
N THR A 71 19.16 -27.32 -34.41
CA THR A 71 17.68 -27.46 -34.48
C THR A 71 17.20 -28.88 -34.74
N ALA A 72 18.07 -29.76 -35.23
CA ALA A 72 17.79 -31.17 -35.46
C ALA A 72 18.17 -32.10 -34.28
N SER A 73 18.62 -31.56 -33.14
CA SER A 73 19.00 -32.37 -31.98
C SER A 73 17.79 -33.00 -31.30
N GLU A 74 17.87 -34.30 -30.97
CA GLU A 74 16.82 -35.00 -30.21
C GLU A 74 16.93 -34.74 -28.70
N TYR A 75 18.08 -34.24 -28.23
CA TYR A 75 18.33 -34.00 -26.82
C TYR A 75 17.79 -32.65 -26.33
N SER A 76 18.15 -31.56 -27.00
CA SER A 76 17.72 -30.21 -26.58
C SER A 76 17.83 -29.18 -27.72
N ALA A 77 17.11 -29.41 -28.82
CA ALA A 77 17.03 -28.45 -29.92
C ALA A 77 16.59 -27.05 -29.42
N PRO A 78 17.24 -25.96 -29.88
CA PRO A 78 16.81 -24.61 -29.58
C PRO A 78 15.41 -24.39 -30.17
N SER A 79 14.51 -23.82 -29.38
CA SER A 79 13.15 -23.53 -29.80
C SER A 79 12.92 -22.04 -29.95
N LEU A 80 12.29 -21.64 -31.05
CA LEU A 80 11.85 -20.28 -31.31
C LEU A 80 10.35 -20.16 -31.06
N THR A 81 9.95 -19.30 -30.14
CA THR A 81 8.55 -18.94 -29.92
C THR A 81 8.31 -17.52 -30.45
N LEU A 82 7.38 -17.38 -31.40
CA LEU A 82 6.98 -16.11 -31.97
C LEU A 82 5.65 -15.67 -31.34
N GLU A 83 5.68 -14.61 -30.53
CA GLU A 83 4.51 -14.17 -29.74
C GLU A 83 4.01 -12.78 -30.17
N LYS A 84 4.88 -11.96 -30.78
CA LYS A 84 4.55 -10.63 -31.30
C LYS A 84 4.63 -10.63 -32.82
N LEU A 85 3.54 -10.98 -33.48
CA LEU A 85 3.41 -10.94 -34.93
C LEU A 85 2.35 -9.91 -35.31
N GLN A 86 2.80 -8.73 -35.75
CA GLN A 86 1.93 -7.68 -36.26
C GLN A 86 2.22 -7.49 -37.74
N GLY A 87 1.19 -7.56 -38.59
CA GLY A 87 1.34 -7.38 -40.04
C GLY A 87 2.27 -8.40 -40.72
N CYS A 88 2.52 -9.55 -40.10
CA CYS A 88 3.36 -10.62 -40.62
C CYS A 88 2.95 -12.00 -40.07
N GLU A 89 3.30 -13.07 -40.78
CA GLU A 89 3.03 -14.46 -40.43
C GLU A 89 4.28 -15.34 -40.66
N PRO A 90 4.56 -16.33 -39.80
CA PRO A 90 5.72 -17.20 -39.96
C PRO A 90 5.52 -18.24 -41.06
N GLU A 91 6.58 -18.51 -41.81
CA GLU A 91 6.59 -19.52 -42.87
C GLU A 91 7.68 -20.57 -42.59
N GLY A 92 7.25 -21.74 -42.11
CA GLY A 92 8.16 -22.81 -41.66
C GLY A 92 8.60 -22.68 -40.20
N GLY A 93 9.48 -23.57 -39.74
CA GLY A 93 10.07 -23.54 -38.40
C GLY A 93 11.52 -23.04 -38.40
N LEU A 94 12.10 -22.94 -37.21
CA LEU A 94 13.50 -22.58 -37.02
C LEU A 94 14.41 -23.62 -37.70
N TYR A 95 15.43 -23.18 -38.43
CA TYR A 95 16.41 -24.05 -39.08
C TYR A 95 17.84 -23.56 -38.89
N ASP A 96 18.80 -24.48 -39.00
CA ASP A 96 20.22 -24.19 -38.93
C ASP A 96 20.70 -23.54 -40.24
N ILE A 97 21.24 -22.31 -40.17
CA ILE A 97 21.93 -21.65 -41.31
C ILE A 97 23.40 -22.09 -41.34
N SER A 98 24.02 -22.22 -40.17
CA SER A 98 25.37 -22.76 -40.01
C SER A 98 25.33 -24.29 -40.00
N GLU A 99 26.30 -24.96 -40.62
CA GLU A 99 26.43 -26.42 -40.52
C GLU A 99 26.94 -26.82 -39.11
N PRO A 100 26.19 -27.62 -38.33
CA PRO A 100 26.63 -28.08 -37.01
C PRO A 100 27.70 -29.17 -37.13
N ALA A 101 28.60 -29.23 -36.14
CA ALA A 101 29.50 -30.36 -35.98
C ALA A 101 28.76 -31.53 -35.34
N MET A 102 29.12 -32.77 -35.68
CA MET A 102 28.52 -33.96 -35.07
C MET A 102 29.39 -34.43 -33.91
N GLU A 103 28.86 -34.36 -32.69
CA GLU A 103 29.52 -34.84 -31.47
C GLU A 103 28.61 -35.86 -30.78
N ASP A 104 29.11 -37.07 -30.56
CA ASP A 104 28.37 -38.21 -30.01
C ASP A 104 27.01 -38.53 -30.69
N GLY A 105 26.89 -38.19 -31.97
CA GLY A 105 25.67 -38.43 -32.77
C GLY A 105 24.67 -37.27 -32.75
N GLU A 106 24.94 -36.18 -32.03
CA GLU A 106 24.09 -34.98 -31.97
C GLU A 106 24.71 -33.82 -32.78
N PRO A 107 23.87 -32.97 -33.41
CA PRO A 107 24.34 -31.74 -34.05
C PRO A 107 24.61 -30.67 -33.00
N VAL A 108 25.84 -30.15 -32.98
CA VAL A 108 26.33 -29.24 -31.95
C VAL A 108 27.07 -28.04 -32.57
N PHE A 109 26.90 -26.87 -31.98
CA PHE A 109 27.57 -25.62 -32.31
C PHE A 109 28.53 -25.20 -31.18
N GLU A 110 29.80 -24.99 -31.55
CA GLU A 110 30.83 -24.37 -30.71
C GLU A 110 31.37 -23.12 -31.41
N GLY A 111 31.45 -22.00 -30.70
CA GLY A 111 31.81 -20.69 -31.26
C GLY A 111 30.60 -19.98 -31.88
N THR A 112 30.81 -19.32 -33.03
CA THR A 112 29.77 -18.53 -33.70
C THR A 112 28.94 -19.39 -34.65
N PHE A 113 27.61 -19.32 -34.53
CA PHE A 113 26.65 -20.04 -35.37
C PHE A 113 25.44 -19.18 -35.72
N ARG A 114 24.68 -19.56 -36.75
CA ARG A 114 23.49 -18.83 -37.22
C ARG A 114 22.29 -19.75 -37.39
N LEU A 115 21.13 -19.28 -36.96
CA LEU A 115 19.82 -19.92 -37.13
C LEU A 115 18.88 -18.98 -37.91
N GLY A 116 17.96 -19.55 -38.67
CA GLY A 116 17.05 -18.84 -39.56
C GLY A 116 15.58 -19.14 -39.29
N GLN A 117 14.73 -18.13 -39.42
CA GLN A 117 13.27 -18.28 -39.48
C GLN A 117 12.71 -17.37 -40.56
N LYS A 118 11.91 -17.91 -41.48
CA LYS A 118 11.25 -17.11 -42.51
C LYS A 118 9.93 -16.54 -42.00
N ILE A 119 9.67 -15.28 -42.34
CA ILE A 119 8.48 -14.50 -41.98
C ILE A 119 7.98 -13.79 -43.24
N ARG A 120 6.68 -13.91 -43.51
CA ARG A 120 6.00 -13.23 -44.62
C ARG A 120 5.26 -12.01 -44.10
N LEU A 121 5.45 -10.87 -44.74
CA LEU A 121 4.74 -9.64 -44.46
C LEU A 121 3.32 -9.73 -45.05
N THR A 122 2.29 -9.51 -44.22
CA THR A 122 0.88 -9.50 -44.62
C THR A 122 0.32 -8.07 -44.74
N ALA A 123 1.06 -7.06 -44.30
CA ALA A 123 0.76 -5.63 -44.41
C ALA A 123 1.96 -4.82 -44.97
N GLY A 124 1.85 -3.50 -45.15
CA GLY A 124 2.95 -2.65 -45.68
C GLY A 124 4.13 -2.46 -44.69
N SER A 125 3.91 -2.78 -43.42
CA SER A 125 4.90 -2.88 -42.36
C SER A 125 4.37 -3.79 -41.25
N GLY A 126 5.26 -4.27 -40.40
CA GLY A 126 5.00 -5.24 -39.36
C GLY A 126 6.14 -5.34 -38.36
N VAL A 127 5.94 -6.10 -37.31
CA VAL A 127 6.95 -6.37 -36.27
C VAL A 127 6.89 -7.87 -35.97
N ALA A 128 8.06 -8.51 -35.97
CA ALA A 128 8.22 -9.89 -35.54
C ALA A 128 9.08 -9.94 -34.28
N GLY A 129 8.48 -10.37 -33.17
CA GLY A 129 9.14 -10.51 -31.87
C GLY A 129 8.77 -11.81 -31.16
N GLY A 130 9.68 -12.27 -30.32
CA GLY A 130 9.61 -13.57 -29.67
C GLY A 130 10.88 -13.84 -28.86
N TYR A 131 11.10 -15.09 -28.49
CA TYR A 131 12.33 -15.50 -27.82
C TYR A 131 12.86 -16.82 -28.35
N ILE A 132 14.18 -16.99 -28.26
CA ILE A 132 14.86 -18.26 -28.49
C ILE A 132 15.21 -18.84 -27.13
N THR A 133 14.76 -20.06 -26.88
CA THR A 133 15.18 -20.87 -25.74
C THR A 133 16.30 -21.80 -26.20
N TRP A 134 17.43 -21.82 -25.50
CA TRP A 134 18.52 -22.75 -25.76
C TRP A 134 19.10 -23.33 -24.48
N LEU A 135 19.84 -24.43 -24.64
CA LEU A 135 20.60 -25.09 -23.59
C LEU A 135 22.07 -25.14 -24.02
N ALA A 136 22.99 -24.74 -23.14
CA ALA A 136 24.42 -24.87 -23.38
C ALA A 136 25.05 -25.83 -22.37
N CYS A 137 26.02 -26.63 -22.82
CA CYS A 137 26.69 -27.64 -22.01
C CYS A 137 28.23 -27.55 -22.14
N THR A 138 28.93 -28.04 -21.11
CA THR A 138 30.39 -28.19 -21.10
C THR A 138 30.79 -29.40 -20.25
N GLY A 139 31.70 -30.25 -20.75
CA GLY A 139 32.43 -31.26 -19.96
C GLY A 139 31.60 -32.11 -18.97
N GLY A 140 30.36 -32.47 -19.31
CA GLY A 140 29.46 -33.27 -18.47
C GLY A 140 28.49 -32.50 -17.56
N SER A 141 28.34 -31.18 -17.73
CA SER A 141 27.34 -30.34 -17.04
C SER A 141 26.66 -29.38 -18.00
N CYS A 142 25.35 -29.21 -17.85
CA CYS A 142 24.55 -28.28 -18.66
C CYS A 142 24.03 -27.13 -17.81
N ALA A 143 24.04 -25.92 -18.36
CA ALA A 143 23.34 -24.78 -17.77
C ALA A 143 21.82 -24.97 -17.94
N SER A 144 20.99 -24.35 -17.11
CA SER A 144 19.54 -24.38 -17.29
C SER A 144 19.14 -23.74 -18.63
N PRO A 145 18.05 -24.20 -19.28
CA PRO A 145 17.52 -23.55 -20.47
C PRO A 145 17.31 -22.05 -20.22
N THR A 146 17.79 -21.22 -21.15
CA THR A 146 17.77 -19.76 -21.04
C THR A 146 17.04 -19.18 -22.25
N ASP A 147 16.28 -18.11 -22.02
CA ASP A 147 15.51 -17.41 -23.05
C ASP A 147 16.21 -16.10 -23.43
N TRP A 148 16.22 -15.79 -24.74
CA TRP A 148 16.71 -14.52 -25.26
C TRP A 148 15.65 -13.91 -26.16
N GLU A 149 15.12 -12.78 -25.70
CA GLU A 149 14.06 -12.04 -26.37
C GLU A 149 14.63 -11.16 -27.49
N PHE A 150 13.90 -11.10 -28.61
CA PHE A 150 14.18 -10.19 -29.71
C PHE A 150 12.90 -9.56 -30.25
N GLU A 151 13.05 -8.39 -30.85
CA GLU A 151 11.98 -7.71 -31.56
C GLU A 151 12.58 -7.03 -32.80
N LEU A 152 12.09 -7.39 -33.98
CA LEU A 152 12.60 -6.90 -35.26
C LEU A 152 11.48 -6.20 -36.03
N PRO A 153 11.61 -4.90 -36.32
CA PRO A 153 10.68 -4.21 -37.20
C PRO A 153 10.89 -4.68 -38.65
N LEU A 154 9.79 -4.91 -39.35
CA LEU A 154 9.71 -5.33 -40.74
C LEU A 154 8.96 -4.24 -41.53
N GLY A 155 9.65 -3.38 -42.27
CA GLY A 155 9.03 -2.22 -42.95
C GLY A 155 8.86 -0.98 -42.04
N ALA A 156 8.10 0.04 -42.48
CA ALA A 156 8.01 1.37 -41.82
C ALA A 156 6.72 1.56 -40.95
N ALA A 157 6.85 1.92 -39.67
CA ALA A 157 5.81 1.84 -38.62
C ALA A 157 4.72 2.97 -38.59
N PRO A 158 3.49 2.72 -38.06
CA PRO A 158 2.49 3.75 -37.73
C PRO A 158 2.00 3.82 -36.26
N ASP A 159 1.46 5.00 -35.89
CA ASP A 159 0.96 5.51 -34.58
C ASP A 159 -0.47 5.05 -34.20
N MET A 160 -0.78 4.93 -32.90
CA MET A 160 -2.17 4.96 -32.36
C MET A 160 -2.27 5.62 -30.97
N SER A 161 -3.20 6.57 -30.84
CA SER A 161 -3.58 7.30 -29.61
C SER A 161 -5.08 7.17 -29.34
N HIS A 162 -5.48 6.90 -28.08
CA HIS A 162 -6.58 7.52 -27.31
C HIS A 162 -7.16 6.59 -26.23
N SER A 163 -7.12 7.01 -24.95
CA SER A 163 -8.27 7.01 -24.01
C SER A 163 -7.91 7.80 -22.75
N GLY A 164 -8.85 8.64 -22.29
CA GLY A 164 -8.63 9.70 -21.31
C GLY A 164 -8.76 9.25 -19.85
N VAL A 165 -7.95 9.86 -18.99
CA VAL A 165 -7.97 9.69 -17.53
C VAL A 165 -8.40 11.00 -16.88
N ILE A 166 -9.39 10.90 -15.98
CA ILE A 166 -9.85 11.97 -15.10
C ILE A 166 -8.88 12.05 -13.91
N SER A 167 -8.18 13.17 -13.78
CA SER A 167 -7.25 13.47 -12.68
C SER A 167 -7.97 14.22 -11.54
N ASN A 168 -7.68 13.87 -10.29
CA ASN A 168 -7.96 14.72 -9.13
C ASN A 168 -6.75 14.78 -8.17
N PRO A 169 -6.64 15.88 -7.39
CA PRO A 169 -5.38 16.44 -6.94
C PRO A 169 -4.90 15.90 -5.60
N VAL A 170 -3.57 15.87 -5.42
CA VAL A 170 -2.93 15.73 -4.11
C VAL A 170 -2.83 17.13 -3.49
N GLU A 171 -3.59 17.38 -2.42
CA GLU A 171 -3.36 18.52 -1.53
C GLU A 171 -2.34 18.15 -0.45
N GLU A 172 -1.27 18.94 -0.34
CA GLU A 172 -0.58 19.15 0.93
C GLU A 172 -0.36 20.66 1.13
N SER A 173 -0.97 21.17 2.19
CA SER A 173 -0.97 22.56 2.68
C SER A 173 -1.64 23.62 1.79
N SER A 174 -2.56 24.35 2.41
CA SER A 174 -3.22 25.54 1.89
C SER A 174 -2.26 26.52 1.23
N GLY A 175 -2.28 26.54 -0.10
CA GLY A 175 -1.60 27.53 -0.92
C GLY A 175 -1.11 26.91 -2.22
N ALA A 176 -1.81 27.17 -3.33
CA ALA A 176 -1.28 26.95 -4.66
C ALA A 176 0.10 27.64 -4.77
N GLY A 177 1.17 26.86 -4.60
CA GLY A 177 2.52 27.34 -4.76
C GLY A 177 2.69 27.76 -6.21
N SER A 178 2.87 29.05 -6.44
CA SER A 178 3.31 29.57 -7.75
C SER A 178 4.53 28.77 -8.23
N LEU A 179 4.69 28.54 -9.53
CA LEU A 179 5.91 27.95 -10.12
C LEU A 179 7.20 28.59 -9.55
N TRP A 180 7.13 29.86 -9.17
CA TRP A 180 8.19 30.59 -8.46
C TRP A 180 8.55 30.03 -7.07
N ALA A 181 7.56 29.58 -6.30
CA ALA A 181 7.79 28.92 -5.01
C ALA A 181 8.56 27.61 -5.21
N LEU A 182 8.17 26.80 -6.20
CA LEU A 182 8.87 25.56 -6.55
C LEU A 182 10.30 25.80 -7.05
N ILE A 183 10.51 26.86 -7.85
CA ILE A 183 11.86 27.26 -8.30
C ILE A 183 12.72 27.68 -7.11
N LEU A 184 12.18 28.48 -6.19
CA LEU A 184 12.90 28.90 -4.99
C LEU A 184 13.26 27.70 -4.10
N GLU A 185 12.32 26.77 -3.92
CA GLU A 185 12.56 25.52 -3.21
C GLU A 185 13.68 24.70 -3.86
N ALA A 186 13.64 24.52 -5.18
CA ALA A 186 14.67 23.80 -5.94
C ALA A 186 16.05 24.46 -5.83
N ILE A 187 16.12 25.80 -5.84
CA ILE A 187 17.37 26.55 -5.64
C ILE A 187 17.91 26.33 -4.23
N LEU A 188 17.04 26.41 -3.20
CA LEU A 188 17.43 26.17 -1.81
C LEU A 188 17.98 24.74 -1.64
N TRP A 189 17.32 23.74 -2.21
CA TRP A 189 17.82 22.37 -2.22
C TRP A 189 19.14 22.22 -3.00
N GLY A 190 19.30 22.90 -4.14
CA GLY A 190 20.55 22.90 -4.90
C GLY A 190 21.75 23.38 -4.07
N PHE A 191 21.56 24.43 -3.26
CA PHE A 191 22.59 24.89 -2.33
C PHE A 191 22.76 23.97 -1.12
N ALA A 192 21.67 23.44 -0.55
CA ALA A 192 21.73 22.52 0.57
C ALA A 192 22.52 21.25 0.22
N MET A 193 22.37 20.74 -1.01
CA MET A 193 23.05 19.53 -1.48
C MET A 193 24.57 19.68 -1.57
N LEU A 194 25.11 20.90 -1.59
CA LEU A 194 26.57 21.14 -1.53
C LEU A 194 27.19 20.81 -0.18
N LEU A 195 26.37 20.79 0.87
CA LEU A 195 26.78 20.44 2.23
C LEU A 195 26.73 18.92 2.45
N THR A 196 26.26 18.15 1.47
CA THR A 196 26.18 16.70 1.59
C THR A 196 27.57 16.06 1.54
N PRO A 197 27.77 14.96 2.27
CA PRO A 197 29.07 14.29 2.37
C PRO A 197 29.63 13.83 1.02
N CYS A 198 28.80 13.61 0.00
CA CYS A 198 29.22 13.10 -1.31
C CYS A 198 29.71 14.21 -2.27
N VAL A 199 29.37 15.46 -1.97
CA VAL A 199 29.59 16.61 -2.85
C VAL A 199 30.66 17.54 -2.28
N PHE A 200 30.60 17.78 -0.97
CA PHE A 200 31.52 18.65 -0.26
C PHE A 200 33.00 18.29 -0.49
N PRO A 201 33.42 17.01 -0.44
CA PRO A 201 34.82 16.63 -0.60
C PRO A 201 35.36 16.76 -2.02
N MET A 202 34.47 16.86 -3.02
CA MET A 202 34.86 17.08 -4.40
C MET A 202 35.28 18.54 -4.65
N VAL A 203 34.89 19.49 -3.79
CA VAL A 203 35.27 20.92 -3.93
C VAL A 203 36.80 21.09 -3.96
N PRO A 204 37.60 20.56 -3.01
CA PRO A 204 39.06 20.60 -3.08
C PRO A 204 39.68 19.89 -4.30
N MET A 205 39.07 18.79 -4.76
CA MET A 205 39.55 18.01 -5.91
C MET A 205 39.37 18.80 -7.21
N THR A 206 38.17 19.34 -7.44
CA THR A 206 37.83 20.21 -8.57
C THR A 206 38.76 21.42 -8.64
N VAL A 207 38.98 22.08 -7.50
CA VAL A 207 39.92 23.21 -7.39
C VAL A 207 41.34 22.80 -7.77
N SER A 208 41.82 21.65 -7.28
CA SER A 208 43.18 21.18 -7.53
C SER A 208 43.44 20.84 -9.01
N PHE A 209 42.41 20.38 -9.72
CA PHE A 209 42.45 20.17 -11.16
C PHE A 209 42.61 21.49 -11.94
N PHE A 210 41.81 22.52 -11.60
CA PHE A 210 41.90 23.83 -12.28
C PHE A 210 43.15 24.65 -11.91
N LEU A 211 43.73 24.43 -10.73
CA LEU A 211 45.00 25.04 -10.32
C LEU A 211 46.21 24.49 -11.08
N LYS A 212 46.15 23.25 -11.58
CA LYS A 212 47.27 22.58 -12.27
C LYS A 212 47.22 22.67 -13.81
N GLY A 213 46.10 23.11 -14.40
CA GLY A 213 45.79 22.80 -15.81
C GLY A 213 45.62 23.97 -16.81
N SER A 214 46.11 25.20 -16.55
CA SER A 214 45.85 26.35 -17.44
C SER A 214 47.09 27.21 -17.71
N THR A 215 47.49 27.32 -18.98
CA THR A 215 48.63 28.16 -19.43
C THR A 215 48.29 29.66 -19.55
N THR A 216 46.99 30.01 -19.68
CA THR A 216 46.52 31.39 -19.72
C THR A 216 45.26 31.62 -18.86
N PRO A 217 45.06 32.84 -18.30
CA PRO A 217 43.87 33.16 -17.51
C PRO A 217 42.54 33.00 -18.29
N ALA A 218 42.53 33.30 -19.59
CA ALA A 218 41.35 33.17 -20.44
C ALA A 218 40.97 31.69 -20.66
N ALA A 219 41.96 30.82 -20.92
CA ALA A 219 41.73 29.39 -21.06
C ALA A 219 41.23 28.76 -19.75
N GLY A 220 41.74 29.20 -18.59
CA GLY A 220 41.24 28.75 -17.28
C GLY A 220 39.77 29.09 -17.05
N ARG A 221 39.35 30.31 -17.40
CA ARG A 221 37.94 30.75 -17.27
C ARG A 221 37.00 29.99 -18.21
N PHE A 222 37.44 29.72 -19.44
CA PHE A 222 36.66 28.91 -20.39
C PHE A 222 36.49 27.46 -19.90
N LYS A 223 37.56 26.84 -19.40
CA LYS A 223 37.51 25.48 -18.85
C LYS A 223 36.58 25.40 -17.62
N ALA A 224 36.61 26.40 -16.74
CA ALA A 224 35.72 26.50 -15.58
C ALA A 224 34.23 26.65 -15.97
N PHE A 225 33.94 27.49 -16.96
CA PHE A 225 32.58 27.64 -17.49
C PHE A 225 32.06 26.33 -18.11
N MET A 226 32.87 25.66 -18.92
CA MET A 226 32.50 24.39 -19.55
C MET A 226 32.28 23.26 -18.54
N TYR A 227 32.98 23.29 -17.41
CA TYR A 227 32.74 22.38 -16.30
C TYR A 227 31.37 22.60 -15.65
N GLY A 228 31.05 23.86 -15.31
CA GLY A 228 29.73 24.23 -14.79
C GLY A 228 28.60 23.87 -15.75
N LEU A 229 28.77 24.18 -17.03
CA LEU A 229 27.81 23.84 -18.08
C LEU A 229 27.62 22.32 -18.21
N SER A 230 28.70 21.54 -18.11
CA SER A 230 28.61 20.08 -18.17
C SER A 230 27.79 19.51 -17.00
N ILE A 231 27.95 20.04 -15.78
CA ILE A 231 27.15 19.63 -14.62
C ILE A 231 25.67 19.93 -14.84
N VAL A 232 25.34 21.14 -15.30
CA VAL A 232 23.95 21.56 -15.59
C VAL A 232 23.32 20.65 -16.63
N LEU A 233 24.04 20.37 -17.72
CA LEU A 233 23.55 19.50 -18.80
C LEU A 233 23.38 18.05 -18.32
N LEU A 234 24.32 17.50 -17.55
CA LEU A 234 24.25 16.12 -17.06
C LEU A 234 23.11 15.89 -16.06
N TYR A 235 22.70 16.91 -15.31
CA TYR A 235 21.52 16.82 -14.44
C TYR A 235 20.21 17.09 -15.21
N THR A 236 20.19 18.09 -16.10
CA THR A 236 18.95 18.56 -16.74
C THR A 236 18.57 17.74 -17.97
N VAL A 237 19.55 17.39 -18.82
CA VAL A 237 19.29 16.75 -20.13
C VAL A 237 18.77 15.32 -19.99
N PRO A 238 19.38 14.42 -19.20
CA PRO A 238 18.87 13.05 -19.09
C PRO A 238 17.42 13.02 -18.58
N ILE A 239 17.10 13.83 -17.57
CA ILE A 239 15.74 13.92 -17.02
C ILE A 239 14.76 14.51 -18.06
N SER A 240 15.17 15.58 -18.75
CA SER A 240 14.35 16.17 -19.83
C SER A 240 14.11 15.19 -20.97
N VAL A 241 15.12 14.40 -21.34
CA VAL A 241 15.03 13.36 -22.37
C VAL A 241 14.13 12.22 -21.89
N ILE A 242 14.25 11.78 -20.64
CA ILE A 242 13.38 10.75 -20.05
C ILE A 242 11.92 11.21 -20.06
N ILE A 243 11.63 12.44 -19.62
CA ILE A 243 10.27 13.01 -19.63
C ILE A 243 9.74 13.13 -21.07
N LEU A 244 10.58 13.57 -22.02
CA LEU A 244 10.20 13.69 -23.43
C LEU A 244 9.95 12.32 -24.08
N LEU A 245 10.79 11.32 -23.80
CA LEU A 245 10.64 9.94 -24.28
C LEU A 245 9.41 9.27 -23.68
N THR A 246 9.14 9.48 -22.38
CA THR A 246 7.93 9.00 -21.70
C THR A 246 6.68 9.47 -22.44
N ARG A 247 6.67 10.75 -22.87
CA ARG A 247 5.55 11.38 -23.59
C ARG A 247 5.47 11.00 -25.08
N LEU A 248 6.60 10.70 -25.74
CA LEU A 248 6.64 10.31 -27.15
C LEU A 248 6.40 8.81 -27.37
N LEU A 249 6.78 7.96 -26.40
CA LEU A 249 6.67 6.50 -26.47
C LEU A 249 5.48 5.94 -25.65
N GLY A 250 4.62 6.81 -25.10
CA GLY A 250 3.40 6.40 -24.37
C GLY A 250 3.65 5.57 -23.11
N GLY A 251 4.84 5.70 -22.51
CA GLY A 251 5.32 4.80 -21.48
C GLY A 251 5.46 5.46 -20.11
N ASP A 252 4.37 5.98 -19.54
CA ASP A 252 4.32 6.50 -18.15
C ASP A 252 4.83 5.48 -17.10
N THR A 253 4.98 4.23 -17.53
CA THR A 253 5.29 3.04 -16.74
C THR A 253 6.79 2.75 -16.60
N VAL A 254 7.61 3.08 -17.60
CA VAL A 254 9.01 2.64 -17.67
C VAL A 254 9.89 3.45 -16.73
N THR A 255 9.59 4.74 -16.60
CA THR A 255 10.40 5.67 -15.82
C THR A 255 10.31 5.37 -14.32
N ALA A 256 9.10 5.23 -13.76
CA ALA A 256 8.91 4.94 -12.33
C ALA A 256 9.53 3.61 -11.90
N ASP A 257 9.39 2.57 -12.74
CA ASP A 257 9.93 1.23 -12.47
C ASP A 257 11.48 1.23 -12.45
N ILE A 258 12.14 2.03 -13.29
CA ILE A 258 13.61 2.17 -13.31
C ILE A 258 14.14 2.81 -12.02
N PHE A 259 13.47 3.85 -11.51
CA PHE A 259 13.92 4.51 -10.28
C PHE A 259 13.63 3.68 -9.03
N ASN A 260 12.48 3.00 -8.97
CA ASN A 260 12.23 2.02 -7.92
C ASN A 260 13.30 0.92 -7.96
N TRP A 261 13.61 0.40 -9.15
CA TRP A 261 14.69 -0.58 -9.32
C TRP A 261 16.03 -0.02 -8.85
N LEU A 262 16.43 1.18 -9.28
CA LEU A 262 17.70 1.79 -8.88
C LEU A 262 17.79 1.99 -7.36
N ALA A 263 16.67 2.33 -6.71
CA ALA A 263 16.61 2.58 -5.27
C ALA A 263 16.56 1.29 -4.44
N THR A 264 15.98 0.20 -4.95
CA THR A 264 15.67 -1.01 -4.15
C THR A 264 16.46 -2.25 -4.56
N HIS A 265 17.09 -2.25 -5.74
CA HIS A 265 17.83 -3.39 -6.25
C HIS A 265 19.20 -3.52 -5.55
N TRP A 266 19.61 -4.76 -5.29
CA TRP A 266 20.85 -5.04 -4.56
C TRP A 266 22.09 -4.51 -5.28
N LEU A 267 22.17 -4.62 -6.61
CA LEU A 267 23.38 -4.26 -7.36
C LEU A 267 23.75 -2.77 -7.26
N PRO A 268 22.86 -1.80 -7.59
CA PRO A 268 23.16 -0.38 -7.37
C PRO A 268 23.45 -0.05 -5.91
N ASN A 269 22.68 -0.60 -4.98
CA ASN A 269 22.88 -0.37 -3.54
C ASN A 269 24.23 -0.91 -3.04
N LEU A 270 24.67 -2.07 -3.53
CA LEU A 270 25.98 -2.65 -3.23
C LEU A 270 27.11 -1.84 -3.85
N ILE A 271 26.95 -1.37 -5.09
CA ILE A 271 27.90 -0.46 -5.73
C ILE A 271 28.02 0.82 -4.92
N PHE A 272 26.91 1.44 -4.50
CA PHE A 272 26.93 2.61 -3.65
C PHE A 272 27.62 2.32 -2.32
N PHE A 273 27.27 1.22 -1.63
CA PHE A 273 27.96 0.81 -0.41
C PHE A 273 29.49 0.76 -0.60
N VAL A 274 29.97 0.07 -1.63
CA VAL A 274 31.41 -0.04 -1.92
C VAL A 274 32.03 1.33 -2.24
N VAL A 275 31.36 2.16 -3.04
CA VAL A 275 31.83 3.51 -3.37
C VAL A 275 31.96 4.38 -2.11
N PHE A 276 30.98 4.35 -1.21
CA PHE A 276 31.03 5.05 0.08
C PHE A 276 32.17 4.51 0.97
N MET A 277 32.41 3.20 1.01
CA MET A 277 33.54 2.63 1.76
C MET A 277 34.90 3.08 1.20
N VAL A 278 35.02 3.17 -0.13
CA VAL A 278 36.24 3.66 -0.81
C VAL A 278 36.48 5.14 -0.52
N PHE A 279 35.44 5.99 -0.57
CA PHE A 279 35.57 7.41 -0.20
C PHE A 279 35.90 7.59 1.28
N ALA A 280 35.24 6.86 2.17
CA ALA A 280 35.53 6.92 3.60
C ALA A 280 36.99 6.55 3.89
N ALA A 281 37.50 5.48 3.24
CA ALA A 281 38.90 5.10 3.31
C ALA A 281 39.83 6.19 2.77
N SER A 282 39.43 6.90 1.71
CA SER A 282 40.18 8.05 1.20
C SER A 282 40.20 9.23 2.18
N PHE A 283 39.14 9.47 2.94
CA PHE A 283 39.08 10.57 3.91
C PHE A 283 39.77 10.27 5.23
N PHE A 284 39.77 9.02 5.66
CA PHE A 284 40.72 8.52 6.67
C PHE A 284 42.17 8.52 6.15
N GLY A 285 42.31 8.66 4.83
CA GLY A 285 43.55 8.75 4.04
C GLY A 285 44.41 7.51 4.10
N ALA A 286 43.76 6.37 3.89
CA ALA A 286 44.41 5.16 3.39
C ALA A 286 45.08 5.42 2.02
N PHE A 287 44.48 6.27 1.19
CA PHE A 287 45.00 6.77 -0.09
C PHE A 287 44.33 8.10 -0.43
N GLU A 288 44.97 8.96 -1.23
CA GLU A 288 44.28 10.09 -1.86
C GLU A 288 43.77 9.63 -3.22
N ILE A 289 42.49 9.88 -3.53
CA ILE A 289 41.96 9.72 -4.90
C ILE A 289 42.53 10.84 -5.77
N VAL A 290 43.80 10.71 -6.12
CA VAL A 290 44.48 11.53 -7.13
C VAL A 290 44.66 10.64 -8.33
N LEU A 291 44.13 11.08 -9.49
CA LEU A 291 44.32 10.39 -10.77
C LEU A 291 45.80 9.96 -10.92
N PRO A 292 46.08 8.70 -11.29
CA PRO A 292 47.45 8.19 -11.39
C PRO A 292 48.27 9.13 -12.28
N SER A 293 49.46 9.51 -11.82
CA SER A 293 50.36 10.40 -12.56
C SER A 293 50.74 9.87 -13.95
N SER A 294 50.61 8.56 -14.19
CA SER A 294 50.77 7.92 -15.50
C SER A 294 49.62 8.18 -16.47
N LEU A 295 48.39 8.33 -15.95
CA LEU A 295 47.18 8.67 -16.72
C LEU A 295 47.12 10.17 -16.98
N VAL A 296 47.55 10.99 -16.00
CA VAL A 296 47.72 12.45 -16.15
C VAL A 296 48.87 12.78 -17.10
N GLY A 297 50.01 12.10 -17.03
CA GLY A 297 51.16 12.34 -17.92
C GLY A 297 50.91 11.93 -19.38
N LYS A 298 50.07 10.91 -19.62
CA LYS A 298 49.58 10.56 -20.97
C LYS A 298 48.48 11.50 -21.44
N SER A 299 47.62 11.94 -20.53
CA SER A 299 46.60 12.94 -20.80
C SER A 299 47.21 14.32 -21.06
N ASP A 300 48.36 14.67 -20.50
CA ASP A 300 49.07 15.94 -20.72
C ASP A 300 49.69 16.04 -22.11
N LYS A 301 50.25 14.92 -22.62
CA LYS A 301 50.69 14.86 -24.03
C LYS A 301 49.53 14.94 -25.03
N ASN A 302 48.34 14.53 -24.62
CA ASN A 302 47.11 14.67 -25.40
C ASN A 302 46.30 15.93 -25.02
N SER A 303 46.72 16.72 -24.01
CA SER A 303 45.94 17.85 -23.48
C SER A 303 46.06 19.10 -24.37
N GLU A 304 47.07 19.14 -25.24
CA GLU A 304 47.16 20.15 -26.30
C GLU A 304 46.12 19.90 -27.43
N LYS A 305 45.46 18.73 -27.47
CA LYS A 305 44.39 18.43 -28.46
C LYS A 305 43.07 17.90 -27.87
N GLY A 306 42.91 17.77 -26.55
CA GLY A 306 41.74 17.10 -25.93
C GLY A 306 41.18 17.70 -24.63
N GLY A 307 41.33 19.00 -24.38
CA GLY A 307 41.03 19.63 -23.09
C GLY A 307 39.57 19.59 -22.60
N LEU A 308 38.57 19.48 -23.51
CA LEU A 308 37.13 19.50 -23.16
C LEU A 308 36.58 18.15 -22.70
N ALA A 309 37.09 17.04 -23.25
CA ALA A 309 36.64 15.70 -22.90
C ALA A 309 36.96 15.38 -21.42
N GLY A 310 38.15 15.74 -20.94
CA GLY A 310 38.52 15.56 -19.53
C GLY A 310 37.63 16.35 -18.56
N ILE A 311 37.17 17.55 -18.96
CA ILE A 311 36.25 18.38 -18.16
C ILE A 311 34.87 17.72 -18.07
N PHE A 312 34.37 17.18 -19.18
CA PHE A 312 33.11 16.44 -19.22
C PHE A 312 33.14 15.19 -18.34
N PHE A 313 34.19 14.37 -18.43
CA PHE A 313 34.33 13.17 -17.58
C PHE A 313 34.45 13.49 -16.09
N MET A 314 35.12 14.58 -15.73
CA MET A 314 35.16 15.05 -14.33
C MET A 314 33.79 15.54 -13.84
N ALA A 315 33.02 16.22 -14.69
CA ALA A 315 31.66 16.61 -14.36
C ALA A 315 30.74 15.38 -14.23
N LEU A 316 30.88 14.40 -15.13
CA LEU A 316 30.16 13.12 -15.08
C LEU A 316 30.43 12.37 -13.78
N THR A 317 31.70 12.30 -13.36
CA THR A 317 32.07 11.64 -12.10
C THR A 317 31.44 12.33 -10.89
N LEU A 318 31.44 13.68 -10.86
CA LEU A 318 30.76 14.44 -9.80
C LEU A 318 29.25 14.18 -9.80
N VAL A 319 28.59 14.23 -10.95
CA VAL A 319 27.15 14.02 -11.07
C VAL A 319 26.77 12.60 -10.65
N LEU A 320 27.49 11.57 -11.12
CA LEU A 320 27.21 10.18 -10.76
C LEU A 320 27.34 9.92 -9.25
N VAL A 321 28.38 10.43 -8.61
CA VAL A 321 28.59 10.25 -7.16
C VAL A 321 27.61 11.09 -6.34
N SER A 322 27.31 12.31 -6.79
CA SER A 322 26.33 13.18 -6.11
C SER A 322 24.90 12.70 -6.28
N PHE A 323 24.57 11.99 -7.37
CA PHE A 323 23.24 11.44 -7.62
C PHE A 323 22.75 10.52 -6.51
N SER A 324 23.64 9.74 -5.88
CA SER A 324 23.30 8.91 -4.72
C SER A 324 22.72 9.72 -3.55
N CYS A 325 23.12 10.99 -3.45
CA CYS A 325 22.82 11.87 -2.31
C CYS A 325 21.79 12.95 -2.69
N THR A 326 21.61 13.22 -3.99
CA THR A 326 20.55 14.10 -4.54
C THR A 326 19.34 13.32 -5.04
N GLY A 327 19.42 11.99 -5.12
CA GLY A 327 18.41 11.07 -5.65
C GLY A 327 16.99 11.25 -5.10
N PRO A 328 16.77 11.41 -3.78
CA PRO A 328 15.44 11.65 -3.23
C PRO A 328 14.75 12.91 -3.79
N ILE A 329 15.51 13.99 -3.97
CA ILE A 329 14.98 15.24 -4.54
C ILE A 329 14.70 15.07 -6.02
N VAL A 330 15.63 14.47 -6.77
CA VAL A 330 15.46 14.20 -8.20
C VAL A 330 14.26 13.28 -8.46
N GLY A 331 14.05 12.28 -7.61
CA GLY A 331 12.88 11.40 -7.64
C GLY A 331 11.57 12.14 -7.44
N SER A 332 11.51 13.07 -6.47
CA SER A 332 10.30 13.87 -6.22
C SER A 332 9.92 14.78 -7.40
N VAL A 333 10.91 15.38 -8.08
CA VAL A 333 10.71 16.19 -9.29
C VAL A 333 10.16 15.34 -10.42
N LEU A 334 10.62 14.09 -10.55
CA LEU A 334 10.18 13.19 -11.60
C LEU A 334 8.78 12.63 -11.36
N ILE A 335 8.40 12.38 -10.11
CA ILE A 335 7.01 11.98 -9.76
C ILE A 335 6.02 13.06 -10.22
N ARG A 336 6.35 14.35 -10.08
CA ARG A 336 5.53 15.45 -10.61
C ARG A 336 5.37 15.40 -12.13
N SER A 337 6.36 14.88 -12.86
CA SER A 337 6.25 14.68 -14.31
C SER A 337 5.23 13.61 -14.70
N THR A 338 5.03 12.60 -13.83
CA THR A 338 4.00 11.57 -14.01
C THR A 338 2.59 12.06 -13.65
N ALA A 339 2.47 13.19 -12.93
CA ALA A 339 1.21 13.84 -12.61
C ALA A 339 0.68 14.76 -13.74
N GLY A 340 1.27 14.71 -14.93
CA GLY A 340 0.84 15.50 -16.10
C GLY A 340 1.48 16.89 -16.23
N GLU A 341 2.33 17.31 -15.27
CA GLU A 341 3.05 18.58 -15.35
C GLU A 341 4.34 18.45 -16.19
N PHE A 342 4.34 19.07 -17.38
CA PHE A 342 5.48 18.98 -18.30
C PHE A 342 6.61 19.97 -17.98
N TRP A 343 6.27 21.25 -17.80
CA TRP A 343 7.26 22.32 -17.69
C TRP A 343 7.86 22.46 -16.28
N ALA A 344 7.08 22.21 -15.24
CA ALA A 344 7.51 22.43 -13.87
C ALA A 344 8.69 21.52 -13.46
N PRO A 345 8.71 20.21 -13.75
CA PRO A 345 9.86 19.35 -13.46
C PRO A 345 11.14 19.76 -14.19
N MET A 346 11.04 20.14 -15.46
CA MET A 346 12.20 20.55 -16.27
C MET A 346 12.82 21.86 -15.76
N VAL A 347 11.97 22.86 -15.45
CA VAL A 347 12.42 24.17 -14.99
C VAL A 347 12.98 24.11 -13.57
N THR A 348 12.36 23.33 -12.67
CA THR A 348 12.87 23.13 -11.31
C THR A 348 14.19 22.36 -11.30
N MET A 349 14.35 21.36 -12.16
CA MET A 349 15.62 20.64 -12.31
C MET A 349 16.74 21.50 -12.88
N LEU A 350 16.41 22.38 -13.85
CA LEU A 350 17.36 23.37 -14.35
C LEU A 350 17.77 24.35 -13.24
N ALA A 351 16.82 24.85 -12.46
CA ALA A 351 17.10 25.75 -11.34
C ALA A 351 17.98 25.10 -10.26
N PHE A 352 17.66 23.84 -9.90
CA PHE A 352 18.46 23.02 -8.98
C PHE A 352 19.89 22.84 -9.49
N SER A 353 20.06 22.41 -10.75
CA SER A 353 21.39 22.09 -11.29
C SER A 353 22.26 23.33 -11.49
N VAL A 354 21.67 24.48 -11.82
CA VAL A 354 22.39 25.77 -11.87
C VAL A 354 22.84 26.17 -10.47
N ALA A 355 21.96 26.11 -9.46
CA ALA A 355 22.32 26.44 -8.08
C ALA A 355 23.43 25.51 -7.55
N PHE A 356 23.35 24.21 -7.84
CA PHE A 356 24.34 23.21 -7.48
C PHE A 356 25.69 23.42 -8.19
N ALA A 357 25.71 23.70 -9.49
CA ALA A 357 26.95 23.89 -10.25
C ALA A 357 27.66 25.22 -9.93
N LEU A 358 26.93 26.20 -9.41
CA LEU A 358 27.41 27.58 -9.28
C LEU A 358 28.66 27.71 -8.38
N PRO A 359 28.73 27.13 -7.16
CA PRO A 359 29.93 27.28 -6.34
C PRO A 359 31.17 26.63 -6.93
N PHE A 360 31.04 25.46 -7.57
CA PHE A 360 32.14 24.82 -8.28
C PHE A 360 32.64 25.67 -9.45
N THR A 361 31.72 26.26 -10.21
CA THR A 361 32.03 27.13 -11.34
C THR A 361 32.72 28.41 -10.88
N VAL A 362 32.23 29.04 -9.81
CA VAL A 362 32.80 30.27 -9.24
C VAL A 362 34.20 30.02 -8.66
N LEU A 363 34.38 28.92 -7.92
CA LEU A 363 35.69 28.57 -7.36
C LEU A 363 36.71 28.21 -8.45
N ALA A 364 36.27 27.60 -9.54
CA ALA A 364 37.10 27.36 -10.72
C ALA A 364 37.42 28.65 -11.51
N LEU A 365 36.49 29.63 -11.55
CA LEU A 365 36.66 30.93 -12.21
C LEU A 365 37.63 31.86 -11.46
N PHE A 366 37.70 31.76 -10.13
CA PHE A 366 38.56 32.59 -9.28
C PHE A 366 39.49 31.78 -8.38
N PRO A 367 40.52 31.09 -8.93
CA PRO A 367 41.44 30.29 -8.13
C PRO A 367 42.21 31.11 -7.07
N SER A 368 42.35 32.41 -7.28
CA SER A 368 42.98 33.36 -6.34
C SER A 368 42.19 33.56 -5.04
N LEU A 369 40.86 33.31 -5.03
CA LEU A 369 40.01 33.37 -3.84
C LEU A 369 40.44 32.29 -2.81
N LEU A 370 40.86 31.12 -3.30
CA LEU A 370 41.33 29.98 -2.51
C LEU A 370 42.81 30.08 -2.13
N GLY A 371 43.63 30.71 -2.97
CA GLY A 371 45.02 31.03 -2.62
C GLY A 371 45.15 31.84 -1.32
N LYS A 372 44.17 32.70 -1.02
CA LYS A 372 44.09 33.46 0.24
C LYS A 372 43.62 32.63 1.44
N LEU A 373 42.90 31.52 1.21
CA LEU A 373 42.42 30.59 2.24
C LEU A 373 43.44 29.50 2.61
N LYS A 374 44.39 29.21 1.71
CA LYS A 374 45.44 28.17 1.86
C LYS A 374 46.43 28.42 3.01
N GLY A 375 46.62 29.67 3.44
CA GLY A 375 47.64 30.07 4.42
C GLY A 375 47.25 29.92 5.90
N LYS A 376 45.98 29.62 6.23
CA LYS A 376 45.50 29.56 7.64
C LYS A 376 44.59 28.35 7.98
N SER A 377 44.34 27.40 7.06
CA SER A 377 43.23 26.43 7.19
C SER A 377 43.54 24.94 6.96
N GLY A 378 44.80 24.53 6.80
CA GLY A 378 45.15 23.13 6.46
C GLY A 378 44.65 22.08 7.47
N SER A 379 44.87 22.35 8.77
CA SER A 379 44.46 21.48 9.89
C SER A 379 42.95 21.25 9.97
N TRP A 380 42.17 22.32 9.81
CA TRP A 380 40.71 22.26 9.89
C TRP A 380 40.11 21.43 8.75
N MET A 381 40.63 21.59 7.53
CA MET A 381 40.18 20.82 6.37
C MET A 381 40.45 19.32 6.55
N ASN A 382 41.59 18.95 7.15
CA ASN A 382 41.91 17.55 7.45
C ASN A 382 40.93 16.97 8.49
N SER A 383 40.57 17.74 9.53
CA SER A 383 39.54 17.32 10.48
C SER A 383 38.14 17.18 9.85
N VAL A 384 37.77 18.07 8.92
CA VAL A 384 36.50 17.96 8.19
C VAL A 384 36.46 16.68 7.35
N LYS A 385 37.55 16.31 6.66
CA LYS A 385 37.63 15.05 5.92
C LYS A 385 37.34 13.85 6.81
N VAL A 386 38.03 13.73 7.94
CA VAL A 386 37.84 12.59 8.86
C VAL A 386 36.41 12.53 9.40
N VAL A 387 35.81 13.67 9.77
CA VAL A 387 34.40 13.72 10.19
C VAL A 387 33.46 13.23 9.09
N LEU A 388 33.66 13.69 7.85
CA LEU A 388 32.88 13.24 6.70
C LEU A 388 33.10 11.75 6.41
N GLY A 389 34.31 11.23 6.60
CA GLY A 389 34.61 9.80 6.44
C GLY A 389 33.79 8.92 7.39
N PHE A 390 33.64 9.30 8.66
CA PHE A 390 32.75 8.57 9.59
C PHE A 390 31.28 8.64 9.16
N ILE A 391 30.82 9.80 8.67
CA ILE A 391 29.45 9.96 8.16
C ILE A 391 29.23 9.09 6.91
N GLU A 392 30.21 9.01 6.01
CA GLU A 392 30.15 8.15 4.82
C GLU A 392 30.09 6.67 5.17
N VAL A 393 30.80 6.22 6.22
CA VAL A 393 30.65 4.85 6.71
C VAL A 393 29.21 4.58 7.12
N ALA A 394 28.62 5.44 7.96
CA ALA A 394 27.24 5.27 8.44
C ALA A 394 26.22 5.27 7.27
N LEU A 395 26.35 6.20 6.33
CA LEU A 395 25.49 6.28 5.14
C LEU A 395 25.71 5.12 4.16
N GLY A 396 26.92 4.59 4.04
CA GLY A 396 27.18 3.42 3.21
C GLY A 396 26.36 2.21 3.70
N PHE A 397 26.37 1.95 5.00
CA PHE A 397 25.58 0.86 5.60
C PHE A 397 24.07 1.01 5.38
N LYS A 398 23.56 2.23 5.21
CA LYS A 398 22.15 2.46 4.81
C LYS A 398 21.84 1.83 3.46
N PHE A 399 22.70 1.97 2.45
CA PHE A 399 22.46 1.37 1.13
C PHE A 399 22.53 -0.15 1.20
N LEU A 400 23.47 -0.70 1.96
CA LEU A 400 23.53 -2.15 2.20
C LEU A 400 22.28 -2.67 2.92
N SER A 401 21.76 -1.93 3.91
CA SER A 401 20.53 -2.29 4.63
C SER A 401 19.28 -2.27 3.75
N VAL A 402 19.18 -1.35 2.77
CA VAL A 402 18.06 -1.35 1.81
C VAL A 402 18.07 -2.63 0.97
N ALA A 403 19.23 -3.07 0.50
CA ALA A 403 19.36 -4.33 -0.23
C ALA A 403 19.06 -5.55 0.66
N ASP A 404 19.53 -5.54 1.90
CA ASP A 404 19.30 -6.59 2.88
C ASP A 404 17.80 -6.80 3.17
N GLN A 405 17.05 -5.70 3.33
CA GLN A 405 15.62 -5.72 3.62
C GLN A 405 14.75 -6.12 2.41
N THR A 406 15.06 -5.64 1.20
CA THR A 406 14.25 -5.94 0.01
C THR A 406 14.44 -7.37 -0.50
N TYR A 407 15.61 -7.98 -0.23
CA TYR A 407 15.94 -9.36 -0.59
C TYR A 407 15.88 -10.35 0.58
N HIS A 408 15.49 -9.91 1.77
CA HIS A 408 15.36 -10.74 2.98
C HIS A 408 16.64 -11.52 3.33
N TRP A 409 17.80 -10.86 3.24
CA TRP A 409 19.10 -11.49 3.54
C TRP A 409 19.32 -11.72 5.05
N GLY A 410 18.78 -10.86 5.91
CA GLY A 410 18.88 -10.99 7.38
C GLY A 410 20.30 -10.80 7.93
N ILE A 411 21.13 -9.98 7.26
CA ILE A 411 22.52 -9.70 7.68
C ILE A 411 22.57 -8.42 8.54
N LEU A 412 21.70 -7.45 8.27
CA LEU A 412 21.69 -6.13 8.92
C LEU A 412 20.35 -5.85 9.61
N ASP A 413 19.95 -6.79 10.47
CA ASP A 413 18.85 -6.57 11.41
C ASP A 413 19.08 -5.32 12.27
N ARG A 414 17.99 -4.77 12.81
CA ARG A 414 17.98 -3.46 13.47
C ARG A 414 19.07 -3.28 14.53
N GLU A 415 19.33 -4.28 15.35
CA GLU A 415 20.36 -4.28 16.41
C GLU A 415 21.78 -4.27 15.84
N VAL A 416 22.04 -5.00 14.75
CA VAL A 416 23.35 -5.03 14.09
C VAL A 416 23.61 -3.67 13.44
N TYR A 417 22.59 -3.15 12.75
CA TYR A 417 22.64 -1.82 12.13
C TYR A 417 22.87 -0.71 13.17
N LEU A 418 22.11 -0.71 14.27
CA LEU A 418 22.27 0.24 15.38
C LEU A 418 23.63 0.12 16.06
N ALA A 419 24.15 -1.10 16.27
CA ALA A 419 25.46 -1.32 16.85
C ALA A 419 26.57 -0.69 15.99
N ILE A 420 26.51 -0.88 14.66
CA ILE A 420 27.45 -0.27 13.72
C ILE A 420 27.39 1.26 13.84
N TRP A 421 26.19 1.85 13.82
CA TRP A 421 26.01 3.30 13.95
C TRP A 421 26.54 3.84 15.29
N ILE A 422 26.20 3.20 16.40
CA ILE A 422 26.68 3.56 17.74
C ILE A 422 28.21 3.55 17.78
N VAL A 423 28.85 2.51 17.25
CA VAL A 423 30.32 2.40 17.21
C VAL A 423 30.93 3.50 16.33
N VAL A 424 30.40 3.71 15.12
CA VAL A 424 30.89 4.74 14.18
C VAL A 424 30.81 6.14 14.79
N PHE A 425 29.66 6.53 15.35
CA PHE A 425 29.50 7.84 15.97
C PHE A 425 30.28 7.99 17.29
N THR A 426 30.48 6.90 18.04
CA THR A 426 31.37 6.90 19.21
C THR A 426 32.81 7.17 18.80
N LEU A 427 33.31 6.50 17.75
CA LEU A 427 34.65 6.75 17.21
C LEU A 427 34.79 8.18 16.68
N LEU A 428 33.76 8.73 16.03
CA LEU A 428 33.72 10.14 15.64
C LEU A 428 33.84 11.06 16.86
N GLY A 429 33.09 10.79 17.94
CA GLY A 429 33.19 11.55 19.19
C GLY A 429 34.57 11.49 19.83
N LEU A 430 35.20 10.31 19.83
CA LEU A 430 36.57 10.11 20.33
C LEU A 430 37.62 10.81 19.44
N TYR A 431 37.42 10.83 18.13
CA TYR A 431 38.22 11.62 17.20
C TYR A 431 38.09 13.12 17.51
N LEU A 432 36.87 13.61 17.70
CA LEU A 432 36.63 15.01 18.04
C LEU A 432 37.17 15.38 19.44
N LEU A 433 37.29 14.43 20.37
CA LEU A 433 38.02 14.62 21.64
C LEU A 433 39.55 14.62 21.49
N GLY A 434 40.07 14.31 20.30
CA GLY A 434 41.51 14.21 20.03
C GLY A 434 42.15 12.89 20.49
N LYS A 435 41.33 11.87 20.83
CA LYS A 435 41.82 10.54 21.28
C LYS A 435 42.23 9.63 20.11
N ILE A 436 41.72 9.89 18.91
CA ILE A 436 42.06 9.20 17.67
C ILE A 436 42.71 10.23 16.74
N LYS A 437 43.77 9.83 16.03
CA LYS A 437 44.47 10.66 15.03
C LYS A 437 44.71 9.86 13.75
N PHE A 438 44.59 10.52 12.61
CA PHE A 438 44.87 9.98 11.28
C PHE A 438 46.16 10.57 10.70
N PRO A 439 46.77 9.96 9.66
CA PRO A 439 48.09 10.35 9.15
C PRO A 439 48.25 11.81 8.70
N HIS A 440 47.15 12.49 8.39
CA HIS A 440 47.11 13.87 7.87
C HIS A 440 46.75 14.89 8.96
N ASP A 441 46.48 14.45 10.19
CA ASP A 441 46.25 15.37 11.31
C ASP A 441 47.56 16.01 11.77
N ASP A 442 47.49 17.24 12.30
CA ASP A 442 48.65 17.92 12.84
C ASP A 442 49.27 17.10 14.00
N PRO A 443 50.61 16.98 14.07
CA PRO A 443 51.28 16.23 15.13
C PRO A 443 51.16 16.89 16.52
N GLU A 444 50.95 18.21 16.58
CA GLU A 444 50.80 18.96 17.84
C GLU A 444 49.35 18.95 18.36
N GLU A 445 49.17 18.62 19.64
CA GLU A 445 47.85 18.63 20.30
C GLU A 445 47.40 20.05 20.60
N LYS A 446 46.52 20.57 19.75
CA LYS A 446 45.81 21.82 20.04
C LYS A 446 44.77 21.58 21.14
N PRO A 447 44.63 22.50 22.11
CA PRO A 447 43.57 22.41 23.13
C PRO A 447 42.19 22.37 22.47
N LEU A 448 41.25 21.65 23.10
CA LEU A 448 39.89 21.47 22.60
C LEU A 448 39.17 22.83 22.52
N GLY A 449 38.93 23.33 21.32
CA GLY A 449 38.19 24.57 21.10
C GLY A 449 36.69 24.42 21.45
N VAL A 450 36.06 25.53 21.85
CA VAL A 450 34.63 25.56 22.27
C VAL A 450 33.69 25.00 21.20
N PHE A 451 33.92 25.32 19.93
CA PHE A 451 33.13 24.78 18.81
C PHE A 451 33.28 23.25 18.66
N ARG A 452 34.52 22.74 18.77
CA ARG A 452 34.80 21.29 18.71
C ARG A 452 34.17 20.56 19.90
N LEU A 453 34.20 21.16 21.09
CA LEU A 453 33.50 20.66 22.27
C LEU A 453 31.97 20.61 22.06
N GLY A 454 31.37 21.63 21.44
CA GLY A 454 29.95 21.61 21.07
C GLY A 454 29.59 20.43 20.16
N LEU A 455 30.41 20.15 19.15
CA LEU A 455 30.24 18.99 18.26
C LEU A 455 30.40 17.66 19.00
N VAL A 456 31.38 17.55 19.92
CA VAL A 456 31.54 16.37 20.79
C VAL A 456 30.25 16.11 21.59
N ILE A 457 29.70 17.14 22.24
CA ILE A 457 28.47 17.03 23.03
C ILE A 457 27.31 16.58 22.14
N ALA A 458 27.17 17.16 20.95
CA ALA A 458 26.13 16.77 20.00
C ALA A 458 26.25 15.30 19.56
N VAL A 459 27.46 14.86 19.18
CA VAL A 459 27.72 13.48 18.74
C VAL A 459 27.48 12.47 19.86
N PHE A 460 27.95 12.72 21.09
CA PHE A 460 27.70 11.81 22.20
C PHE A 460 26.23 11.83 22.66
N SER A 461 25.55 12.98 22.60
CA SER A 461 24.09 13.04 22.82
C SER A 461 23.34 12.18 21.80
N PHE A 462 23.76 12.22 20.53
CA PHE A 462 23.21 11.39 19.47
C PHE A 462 23.46 9.89 19.71
N VAL A 463 24.67 9.51 20.14
CA VAL A 463 24.98 8.13 20.55
C VAL A 463 24.07 7.68 21.70
N VAL A 464 23.95 8.48 22.76
CA VAL A 464 23.09 8.17 23.92
C VAL A 464 21.62 8.04 23.49
N TYR A 465 21.15 8.86 22.54
CA TYR A 465 19.80 8.74 21.99
C TYR A 465 19.58 7.39 21.27
N MET A 466 20.57 6.85 20.56
CA MET A 466 20.44 5.57 19.85
C MET A 466 20.51 4.35 20.77
N VAL A 467 21.19 4.45 21.92
CA VAL A 467 21.41 3.32 22.85
C VAL A 467 20.09 2.62 23.24
N PRO A 468 19.01 3.30 23.67
CA PRO A 468 17.72 2.65 23.93
C PRO A 468 17.14 1.83 22.77
N GLY A 469 17.50 2.15 21.51
CA GLY A 469 17.06 1.40 20.34
C GLY A 469 17.52 -0.06 20.34
N MET A 470 18.68 -0.34 20.94
CA MET A 470 19.19 -1.72 21.12
C MET A 470 18.26 -2.60 21.97
N TRP A 471 17.30 -2.00 22.68
CA TRP A 471 16.31 -2.67 23.52
C TRP A 471 14.86 -2.50 23.03
N GLY A 472 14.69 -2.05 21.79
CA GLY A 472 13.39 -1.94 21.13
C GLY A 472 12.72 -0.58 21.27
N ALA A 473 13.46 0.47 21.66
CA ALA A 473 12.92 1.82 21.58
C ALA A 473 12.68 2.21 20.10
N PRO A 474 11.56 2.90 19.79
CA PRO A 474 11.18 3.19 18.40
C PRO A 474 12.12 4.17 17.69
N LEU A 475 12.81 5.03 18.44
CA LEU A 475 13.73 6.06 17.90
C LEU A 475 13.10 6.90 16.79
N LYS A 476 11.93 7.52 17.04
CA LYS A 476 11.09 8.21 16.04
C LYS A 476 11.86 9.17 15.11
N ALA A 477 12.88 9.89 15.60
CA ALA A 477 13.69 10.81 14.80
C ALA A 477 14.56 10.13 13.72
N LEU A 478 14.87 8.84 13.89
CA LEU A 478 15.69 8.03 12.98
C LEU A 478 14.88 6.94 12.26
N SER A 479 13.57 6.89 12.47
CA SER A 479 12.67 5.83 11.96
C SER A 479 12.84 5.53 10.47
N GLY A 480 13.00 6.57 9.63
CA GLY A 480 13.23 6.40 8.19
C GLY A 480 14.59 5.81 7.80
N TYR A 481 15.57 5.79 8.70
CA TYR A 481 16.94 5.31 8.45
C TYR A 481 17.27 3.99 9.14
N LEU A 482 16.38 3.49 10.00
CA LEU A 482 16.57 2.27 10.76
C LEU A 482 15.76 1.13 10.12
N PRO A 483 16.27 -0.12 10.17
CA PRO A 483 15.46 -1.28 9.85
C PRO A 483 14.19 -1.36 10.73
N PRO A 484 13.11 -2.00 10.24
CA PRO A 484 11.87 -2.19 10.98
C PRO A 484 12.09 -2.86 12.35
N LEU A 485 11.25 -2.54 13.33
CA LEU A 485 11.39 -3.07 14.69
C LEU A 485 11.19 -4.60 14.74
N GLU A 486 10.51 -5.15 13.73
CA GLU A 486 10.15 -6.55 13.59
C GLU A 486 11.35 -7.45 13.24
N THR A 487 12.42 -6.84 12.70
CA THR A 487 13.72 -7.50 12.46
C THR A 487 14.54 -7.66 13.75
N GLN A 488 14.12 -7.00 14.84
CA GLN A 488 14.87 -7.03 16.09
C GLN A 488 14.53 -8.25 16.94
N ASP A 489 15.56 -9.03 17.28
CA ASP A 489 15.41 -10.22 18.12
C ASP A 489 15.19 -9.84 19.59
N PHE A 490 15.93 -8.83 20.06
CA PHE A 490 15.94 -8.43 21.46
C PHE A 490 15.14 -7.17 21.74
N VAL A 491 13.88 -7.35 22.18
CA VAL A 491 12.97 -6.27 22.58
C VAL A 491 12.56 -6.46 24.04
N LEU A 492 12.90 -5.49 24.90
CA LEU A 492 12.71 -5.64 26.36
C LEU A 492 11.24 -5.77 26.76
N SER A 493 10.33 -5.14 26.00
CA SER A 493 8.88 -5.19 26.26
C SER A 493 8.24 -6.55 25.95
N LYS A 494 8.83 -7.38 25.08
CA LYS A 494 8.33 -8.74 24.80
C LYS A 494 8.55 -9.70 25.98
N TYR A 495 9.49 -9.39 26.88
CA TYR A 495 9.89 -10.26 28.00
C TYR A 495 9.55 -9.68 29.38
N ALA A 496 8.88 -8.52 29.43
CA ALA A 496 8.39 -7.95 30.69
C ALA A 496 7.03 -8.60 31.04
N PRO A 497 6.89 -9.34 32.17
CA PRO A 497 5.57 -9.72 32.66
C PRO A 497 4.75 -8.44 32.89
N ALA A 498 3.50 -8.45 32.45
CA ALA A 498 2.58 -7.31 32.49
C ALA A 498 2.49 -6.71 33.91
N VAL A 499 3.33 -5.72 34.19
CA VAL A 499 3.21 -4.82 35.33
C VAL A 499 3.61 -3.43 34.83
N MET A 500 2.62 -2.66 34.40
CA MET A 500 2.72 -1.20 34.39
C MET A 500 1.64 -0.66 35.32
N PRO A 501 1.98 0.15 36.33
CA PRO A 501 1.00 0.82 37.16
C PRO A 501 0.39 1.98 36.38
N ALA A 502 -0.93 2.12 36.48
CA ALA A 502 -1.66 3.26 35.96
C ALA A 502 -1.11 4.56 36.56
N ALA A 503 -0.65 5.48 35.72
CA ALA A 503 -0.40 6.85 36.11
C ALA A 503 -1.75 7.53 36.38
N SER A 504 -2.15 7.57 37.65
CA SER A 504 -3.28 8.36 38.13
C SER A 504 -2.97 9.84 37.98
N THR A 505 -3.72 10.53 37.12
CA THR A 505 -3.90 11.98 37.22
C THR A 505 -4.54 12.30 38.56
N GLY A 506 -3.90 13.20 39.31
CA GLY A 506 -4.29 13.53 40.67
C GLY A 506 -5.64 14.25 40.73
N VAL A 507 -6.57 13.66 41.48
CA VAL A 507 -7.58 14.38 42.25
C VAL A 507 -7.65 13.72 43.63
N MET A 508 -7.30 14.49 44.67
CA MET A 508 -7.41 14.07 46.07
C MET A 508 -8.89 13.91 46.46
N PRO A 509 -9.31 12.84 47.16
CA PRO A 509 -10.63 12.77 47.76
C PRO A 509 -10.60 13.25 49.23
N ALA A 510 -11.62 14.01 49.61
CA ALA A 510 -11.89 14.36 51.00
C ALA A 510 -12.71 13.26 51.69
N ALA A 511 -12.10 12.74 52.77
CA ALA A 511 -12.63 12.17 54.02
C ALA A 511 -14.06 11.58 54.16
N SER A 512 -14.08 10.46 54.91
CA SER A 512 -15.08 9.98 55.89
C SER A 512 -16.38 9.39 55.33
N THR A 513 -17.00 8.34 55.86
CA THR A 513 -16.83 7.42 57.02
C THR A 513 -17.85 6.30 56.77
N GLY A 514 -17.53 5.03 56.95
CA GLY A 514 -18.07 4.35 58.13
C GLY A 514 -18.32 2.85 57.90
N VAL A 515 -17.58 2.05 58.67
CA VAL A 515 -17.96 0.85 59.43
C VAL A 515 -18.55 -0.40 58.73
N MET A 516 -17.82 -1.48 59.01
CA MET A 516 -17.91 -2.92 58.74
C MET A 516 -19.27 -3.68 58.82
N PRO A 517 -19.34 -4.89 58.21
CA PRO A 517 -20.50 -5.78 58.20
C PRO A 517 -20.48 -6.84 59.32
N ASP A 518 -21.63 -7.44 59.64
CA ASP A 518 -21.71 -8.72 60.37
C ASP A 518 -22.77 -9.65 59.72
N PRO A 519 -22.57 -10.98 59.78
CA PRO A 519 -23.00 -11.96 58.80
C PRO A 519 -24.24 -12.73 59.25
N ASP A 520 -25.07 -13.13 58.29
CA ASP A 520 -25.89 -14.34 58.39
C ASP A 520 -26.66 -14.58 57.08
N ARG A 521 -26.09 -15.39 56.18
CA ARG A 521 -26.78 -16.53 55.54
C ARG A 521 -25.90 -17.20 54.49
N ALA A 522 -25.53 -18.44 54.82
CA ALA A 522 -24.98 -19.40 53.88
C ALA A 522 -26.08 -20.01 52.99
N SER A 523 -25.80 -20.11 51.68
CA SER A 523 -25.83 -21.34 50.85
C SER A 523 -26.31 -21.11 49.41
N SER A 524 -25.38 -20.96 48.48
CA SER A 524 -25.47 -21.40 47.07
C SER A 524 -24.03 -21.59 46.51
N PRO A 525 -23.76 -22.61 45.67
CA PRO A 525 -22.40 -22.92 45.22
C PRO A 525 -21.99 -22.06 44.02
N ALA A 526 -20.73 -21.59 44.06
CA ALA A 526 -19.86 -21.12 42.99
C ALA A 526 -20.52 -20.68 41.66
N ILE A 527 -20.65 -19.36 41.48
CA ILE A 527 -20.57 -18.73 40.16
C ILE A 527 -19.12 -18.28 39.99
N LEU A 528 -18.41 -18.96 39.08
CA LEU A 528 -17.17 -18.46 38.50
C LEU A 528 -17.48 -17.10 37.88
N SER A 529 -16.90 -16.05 38.44
CA SER A 529 -16.91 -14.74 37.81
C SER A 529 -16.04 -14.81 36.57
N ASP A 530 -16.67 -15.02 35.41
CA ASP A 530 -16.00 -14.78 34.15
C ASP A 530 -15.65 -13.30 34.08
N SER A 531 -14.34 -13.08 34.08
CA SER A 531 -13.71 -11.83 33.70
C SER A 531 -14.24 -11.41 32.33
N PRO A 532 -14.26 -10.11 31.99
CA PRO A 532 -14.60 -9.70 30.63
C PRO A 532 -13.71 -10.49 29.68
N VAL A 533 -14.36 -11.27 28.81
CA VAL A 533 -13.70 -12.00 27.74
C VAL A 533 -13.00 -10.96 26.90
N ILE A 534 -11.70 -10.76 27.15
CA ILE A 534 -10.79 -10.27 26.13
C ILE A 534 -10.86 -11.37 25.07
N LEU A 535 -11.58 -11.09 23.99
CA LEU A 535 -11.51 -11.88 22.77
C LEU A 535 -10.03 -11.95 22.39
N SER A 536 -9.40 -13.07 22.73
CA SER A 536 -8.04 -13.35 22.31
C SER A 536 -8.03 -13.33 20.79
N ALA A 537 -7.07 -12.62 20.21
CA ALA A 537 -6.85 -12.47 18.77
C ALA A 537 -6.46 -13.78 18.05
N SER A 538 -6.99 -14.93 18.44
CA SER A 538 -6.61 -16.25 17.92
C SER A 538 -7.71 -17.02 17.18
N GLU A 539 -8.96 -16.54 17.19
CA GLU A 539 -10.02 -17.15 16.37
C GLU A 539 -10.10 -16.46 15.00
N GLY A 540 -9.19 -16.82 14.10
CA GLY A 540 -9.25 -16.38 12.71
C GLY A 540 -7.95 -16.34 11.92
N SER A 541 -6.83 -16.90 12.42
CA SER A 541 -5.57 -16.93 11.67
C SER A 541 -5.68 -17.89 10.47
N VAL A 542 -6.21 -17.39 9.36
CA VAL A 542 -5.94 -17.94 8.04
C VAL A 542 -4.42 -17.93 7.87
N ALA A 543 -3.83 -19.05 7.45
CA ALA A 543 -2.41 -19.13 7.17
C ALA A 543 -2.04 -18.00 6.19
N LYS A 544 -1.16 -17.07 6.61
CA LYS A 544 -0.73 -15.97 5.75
C LYS A 544 0.09 -16.56 4.60
N LYS A 545 -0.25 -16.20 3.36
CA LYS A 545 0.42 -16.73 2.16
C LYS A 545 1.91 -16.43 2.10
N TYR A 546 2.35 -15.29 2.64
CA TYR A 546 3.75 -14.88 2.69
C TYR A 546 4.22 -14.70 4.14
N ASP A 547 5.47 -15.07 4.39
CA ASP A 547 6.14 -14.91 5.69
C ASP A 547 6.63 -13.46 5.89
N LEU A 548 5.66 -12.54 5.93
CA LEU A 548 5.88 -11.11 6.17
C LEU A 548 5.29 -10.72 7.54
N LYS A 549 5.82 -9.66 8.14
CA LYS A 549 5.39 -9.15 9.45
C LYS A 549 4.79 -7.75 9.32
N MET A 550 3.66 -7.54 9.98
CA MET A 550 3.00 -6.24 10.06
C MET A 550 3.69 -5.34 11.10
N PRO A 551 3.77 -4.03 10.86
CA PRO A 551 4.37 -3.10 11.80
C PRO A 551 3.53 -2.95 13.07
N LEU A 552 4.17 -2.56 14.18
CA LEU A 552 3.53 -2.16 15.44
C LEU A 552 2.65 -3.25 16.11
N GLY A 553 2.86 -4.52 15.76
CA GLY A 553 2.07 -5.64 16.29
C GLY A 553 0.60 -5.61 15.84
N LEU A 554 0.32 -5.02 14.68
CA LEU A 554 -0.97 -5.17 14.02
C LEU A 554 -1.08 -6.58 13.40
N ASP A 555 -2.30 -7.11 13.34
CA ASP A 555 -2.60 -8.29 12.54
C ASP A 555 -3.20 -7.85 11.20
N GLY A 556 -2.82 -8.55 10.13
CA GLY A 556 -3.25 -8.21 8.78
C GLY A 556 -2.70 -9.15 7.72
N TYR A 557 -3.01 -8.84 6.47
CA TYR A 557 -2.80 -9.67 5.28
C TYR A 557 -1.86 -9.01 4.27
N PHE A 558 -1.25 -9.81 3.38
CA PHE A 558 -0.26 -9.34 2.40
C PHE A 558 -0.71 -9.49 0.94
N THR A 559 -1.96 -9.93 0.74
CA THR A 559 -2.66 -9.84 -0.54
C THR A 559 -4.00 -9.15 -0.35
N LEU A 560 -4.47 -8.55 -1.42
CA LEU A 560 -5.74 -7.83 -1.41
C LEU A 560 -6.92 -8.80 -1.35
N GLU A 561 -6.79 -9.97 -1.98
CA GLU A 561 -7.80 -11.03 -1.97
C GLU A 561 -8.03 -11.56 -0.56
N GLU A 562 -6.96 -11.83 0.21
CA GLU A 562 -7.06 -12.28 1.59
C GLU A 562 -7.76 -11.23 2.47
N GLY A 563 -7.39 -9.96 2.32
CA GLY A 563 -7.99 -8.85 3.06
C GLY A 563 -9.47 -8.65 2.77
N LEU A 564 -9.88 -8.72 1.50
CA LEU A 564 -11.29 -8.59 1.11
C LEU A 564 -12.12 -9.79 1.60
N ALA A 565 -11.57 -11.00 1.54
CA ALA A 565 -12.23 -12.18 2.10
C ALA A 565 -12.42 -12.06 3.62
N ALA A 566 -11.41 -11.56 4.33
CA ALA A 566 -11.50 -11.30 5.76
C ALA A 566 -12.47 -10.17 6.11
N SER A 567 -12.54 -9.11 5.29
CA SER A 567 -13.49 -8.01 5.43
C SER A 567 -14.94 -8.49 5.38
N LYS A 568 -15.28 -9.34 4.40
CA LYS A 568 -16.60 -9.96 4.29
C LYS A 568 -16.96 -10.80 5.51
N ARG A 569 -16.02 -11.59 6.02
CA ARG A 569 -16.22 -12.45 7.20
C ARG A 569 -16.39 -11.65 8.49
N LEU A 570 -15.64 -10.55 8.62
CA LEU A 570 -15.58 -9.76 9.86
C LEU A 570 -16.53 -8.56 9.87
N GLY A 571 -17.18 -8.25 8.75
CA GLY A 571 -18.07 -7.10 8.62
C GLY A 571 -17.35 -5.76 8.85
N ARG A 572 -16.10 -5.64 8.38
CA ARG A 572 -15.24 -4.46 8.61
C ARG A 572 -14.61 -3.95 7.30
N PRO A 573 -14.43 -2.64 7.10
CA PRO A 573 -13.75 -2.11 5.92
C PRO A 573 -12.29 -2.56 5.85
N VAL A 574 -11.71 -2.53 4.65
CA VAL A 574 -10.29 -2.82 4.43
C VAL A 574 -9.48 -1.53 4.40
N PHE A 575 -8.41 -1.48 5.18
CA PHE A 575 -7.37 -0.47 5.08
C PHE A 575 -6.19 -1.06 4.32
N VAL A 576 -5.85 -0.48 3.17
CA VAL A 576 -4.73 -0.91 2.32
C VAL A 576 -3.56 0.06 2.47
N ASP A 577 -2.45 -0.44 2.98
CA ASP A 577 -1.15 0.23 3.05
C ASP A 577 -0.30 -0.12 1.83
N ILE A 578 -0.07 0.85 0.95
CA ILE A 578 0.80 0.73 -0.21
C ILE A 578 2.19 1.16 0.23
N THR A 579 3.06 0.18 0.46
CA THR A 579 4.29 0.36 1.23
C THR A 579 5.50 -0.29 0.55
N GLY A 580 6.66 -0.13 1.17
CA GLY A 580 7.90 -0.77 0.75
C GLY A 580 8.90 -0.91 1.90
N HIS A 581 9.76 -1.91 1.80
CA HIS A 581 10.83 -2.19 2.75
C HIS A 581 11.87 -1.06 2.77
N GLY A 582 12.31 -0.61 1.59
CA GLY A 582 13.28 0.48 1.43
C GLY A 582 12.69 1.89 1.57
N CYS A 583 11.39 2.00 1.85
CA CYS A 583 10.66 3.27 1.84
C CYS A 583 10.81 4.04 3.17
N VAL A 584 11.72 5.03 3.18
CA VAL A 584 11.98 5.93 4.33
C VAL A 584 10.70 6.60 4.85
N ASN A 585 9.88 7.15 3.96
CA ASN A 585 8.65 7.87 4.31
C ASN A 585 7.58 6.93 4.90
N CYS A 586 7.53 5.67 4.45
CA CYS A 586 6.62 4.66 4.97
C CYS A 586 6.99 4.33 6.44
N ARG A 587 8.28 4.10 6.71
CA ARG A 587 8.77 3.86 8.07
C ARG A 587 8.54 5.07 8.99
N GLU A 588 8.64 6.29 8.46
CA GLU A 588 8.34 7.50 9.21
C GLU A 588 6.85 7.62 9.57
N MET A 589 5.94 7.34 8.62
CA MET A 589 4.49 7.30 8.87
C MET A 589 4.11 6.29 9.95
N GLU A 590 4.67 5.09 9.89
CA GLU A 590 4.44 4.06 10.92
C GLU A 590 4.85 4.56 12.31
N GLN A 591 6.04 5.16 12.43
CA GLN A 591 6.58 5.57 13.72
C GLN A 591 6.04 6.90 14.24
N ARG A 592 5.49 7.77 13.39
CA ARG A 592 4.98 9.09 13.80
C ARG A 592 3.46 9.16 13.85
N VAL A 593 2.77 8.57 12.88
CA VAL A 593 1.31 8.65 12.73
C VAL A 593 0.65 7.38 13.25
N TRP A 594 1.03 6.20 12.76
CA TRP A 594 0.36 4.95 13.15
C TRP A 594 0.63 4.56 14.60
N SER A 595 1.78 4.96 15.16
CA SER A 595 2.08 4.74 16.57
C SER A 595 1.28 5.64 17.54
N ASP A 596 0.50 6.61 17.04
CA ASP A 596 -0.47 7.33 17.88
C ASP A 596 -1.53 6.33 18.37
N PRO A 597 -1.78 6.23 19.68
CA PRO A 597 -2.72 5.26 20.24
C PRO A 597 -4.11 5.32 19.62
N ARG A 598 -4.59 6.51 19.21
CA ARG A 598 -5.91 6.69 18.59
C ARG A 598 -5.96 6.07 17.21
N VAL A 599 -4.91 6.27 16.41
CA VAL A 599 -4.79 5.67 15.06
C VAL A 599 -4.66 4.16 15.17
N LEU A 600 -3.77 3.69 16.05
CA LEU A 600 -3.53 2.26 16.25
C LEU A 600 -4.79 1.52 16.69
N GLN A 601 -5.60 2.15 17.55
CA GLN A 601 -6.88 1.61 17.99
C GLN A 601 -7.86 1.46 16.83
N ILE A 602 -8.03 2.50 15.99
CA ILE A 602 -8.94 2.44 14.84
C ILE A 602 -8.49 1.35 13.85
N LEU A 603 -7.19 1.29 13.54
CA LEU A 603 -6.65 0.27 12.63
C LEU A 603 -6.84 -1.15 13.17
N ARG A 604 -6.68 -1.36 14.49
CA ARG A 604 -6.84 -2.67 15.13
C ARG A 604 -8.30 -3.09 15.29
N ASP A 605 -9.17 -2.17 15.67
CA ASP A 605 -10.53 -2.49 16.13
C ASP A 605 -11.59 -2.30 15.03
N GLU A 606 -11.34 -1.41 14.06
CA GLU A 606 -12.34 -1.03 13.05
C GLU A 606 -11.98 -1.50 11.63
N TYR A 607 -10.69 -1.70 11.29
CA TYR A 607 -10.25 -2.11 9.94
C TYR A 607 -9.66 -3.52 9.80
N VAL A 608 -9.85 -4.14 8.64
CA VAL A 608 -8.98 -5.23 8.17
C VAL A 608 -7.76 -4.62 7.48
N VAL A 609 -6.56 -4.88 8.01
CA VAL A 609 -5.32 -4.26 7.49
C VAL A 609 -4.70 -5.15 6.40
N VAL A 610 -4.38 -4.55 5.25
CA VAL A 610 -3.65 -5.15 4.13
C VAL A 610 -2.41 -4.31 3.85
N ALA A 611 -1.25 -4.94 3.70
CA ALA A 611 -0.01 -4.26 3.30
C ALA A 611 0.49 -4.81 1.97
N LEU A 612 0.61 -3.93 0.97
CA LEU A 612 1.09 -4.23 -0.37
C LEU A 612 2.52 -3.69 -0.51
N TYR A 613 3.50 -4.57 -0.30
CA TYR A 613 4.91 -4.23 -0.50
C TYR A 613 5.25 -4.20 -1.99
N THR A 614 5.55 -3.02 -2.53
CA THR A 614 5.82 -2.82 -3.97
C THR A 614 7.27 -3.04 -4.37
N ASP A 615 8.20 -3.07 -3.41
CA ASP A 615 9.63 -3.27 -3.63
C ASP A 615 10.14 -4.67 -3.25
N ASP A 616 9.27 -5.53 -2.73
CA ASP A 616 9.58 -6.89 -2.29
C ASP A 616 10.05 -7.80 -3.44
N LYS A 617 11.10 -8.57 -3.21
CA LYS A 617 11.74 -9.41 -4.24
C LYS A 617 11.41 -10.90 -4.13
N THR A 618 10.47 -11.28 -3.27
CA THR A 618 9.99 -12.65 -3.12
C THR A 618 9.46 -13.19 -4.44
N LYS A 619 9.98 -14.36 -4.86
CA LYS A 619 9.54 -15.03 -6.07
C LYS A 619 8.21 -15.73 -5.83
N LEU A 620 7.28 -15.51 -6.74
CA LEU A 620 5.95 -16.08 -6.68
C LEU A 620 5.93 -17.47 -7.29
N ALA A 621 5.07 -18.33 -6.74
CA ALA A 621 4.72 -19.61 -7.36
C ALA A 621 4.06 -19.35 -8.73
N LYS A 622 4.12 -20.33 -9.64
CA LYS A 622 3.66 -20.14 -11.03
C LYS A 622 2.18 -19.78 -11.12
N GLU A 623 1.39 -20.27 -10.18
CA GLU A 623 -0.05 -20.05 -10.06
C GLU A 623 -0.39 -18.60 -9.71
N ASP A 624 0.56 -17.87 -9.14
CA ASP A 624 0.43 -16.47 -8.71
C ASP A 624 1.07 -15.48 -9.68
N TRP A 625 1.56 -15.96 -10.82
CA TRP A 625 2.11 -15.10 -11.85
C TRP A 625 1.00 -14.29 -12.52
N VAL A 626 1.20 -12.98 -12.60
CA VAL A 626 0.27 -12.09 -13.29
C VAL A 626 0.80 -11.84 -14.70
N THR A 627 -0.02 -12.14 -15.71
CA THR A 627 0.28 -11.82 -17.11
C THR A 627 -0.48 -10.57 -17.50
N LEU A 628 0.25 -9.56 -17.96
CA LEU A 628 -0.31 -8.27 -18.40
C LEU A 628 -0.89 -8.39 -19.82
N ASP A 629 -1.74 -7.43 -20.21
CA ASP A 629 -2.34 -7.37 -21.56
C ASP A 629 -1.31 -7.28 -22.70
N ASN A 630 -0.10 -6.81 -22.39
CA ASN A 630 1.04 -6.76 -23.30
C ASN A 630 1.88 -8.05 -23.32
N GLY A 631 1.41 -9.11 -22.67
CA GLY A 631 2.08 -10.42 -22.57
C GLY A 631 3.18 -10.51 -21.51
N ARG A 632 3.54 -9.42 -20.83
CA ARG A 632 4.60 -9.44 -19.80
C ARG A 632 4.14 -10.21 -18.57
N VAL A 633 4.93 -11.20 -18.15
CA VAL A 633 4.66 -11.98 -16.93
C VAL A 633 5.41 -11.43 -15.73
N LEU A 634 4.68 -11.08 -14.68
CA LEU A 634 5.21 -10.63 -13.39
C LEU A 634 5.38 -11.83 -12.46
N LYS A 635 6.62 -12.08 -12.03
CA LYS A 635 7.03 -13.29 -11.29
C LYS A 635 7.48 -13.02 -9.85
N ASP A 636 7.41 -11.76 -9.40
CA ASP A 636 7.78 -11.36 -8.04
C ASP A 636 6.71 -10.48 -7.42
N LEU A 637 6.59 -10.58 -6.09
CA LEU A 637 5.53 -9.95 -5.31
C LEU A 637 5.52 -8.43 -5.49
N GLY A 638 6.67 -7.78 -5.42
CA GLY A 638 6.79 -6.34 -5.57
C GLY A 638 6.30 -5.84 -6.93
N ARG A 639 6.66 -6.52 -8.03
CA ARG A 639 6.15 -6.16 -9.37
C ARG A 639 4.65 -6.39 -9.51
N VAL A 640 4.12 -7.49 -8.98
CA VAL A 640 2.68 -7.77 -8.99
C VAL A 640 1.93 -6.70 -8.21
N ASN A 641 2.37 -6.38 -6.98
CA ASN A 641 1.78 -5.34 -6.16
C ASN A 641 1.90 -3.95 -6.81
N SER A 642 3.05 -3.62 -7.40
CA SER A 642 3.25 -2.36 -8.12
C SER A 642 2.28 -2.21 -9.29
N TRP A 643 2.06 -3.29 -10.06
CA TRP A 643 1.07 -3.29 -11.13
C TRP A 643 -0.35 -3.16 -10.58
N LEU A 644 -0.74 -4.00 -9.62
CA LEU A 644 -2.07 -4.00 -9.01
C LEU A 644 -2.43 -2.62 -8.47
N VAL A 645 -1.49 -1.99 -7.76
CA VAL A 645 -1.71 -0.67 -7.15
C VAL A 645 -1.90 0.41 -8.21
N ARG A 646 -1.14 0.35 -9.31
CA ARG A 646 -1.27 1.31 -10.40
C ARG A 646 -2.56 1.13 -11.16
N GLU A 647 -2.92 -0.11 -11.46
CA GLU A 647 -4.14 -0.45 -12.20
C GLU A 647 -5.39 -0.12 -11.38
N ARG A 648 -5.38 -0.49 -10.10
CA ARG A 648 -6.56 -0.39 -9.24
C ARG A 648 -6.73 0.97 -8.58
N PHE A 649 -5.63 1.58 -8.14
CA PHE A 649 -5.66 2.81 -7.35
C PHE A 649 -5.10 4.03 -8.07
N GLY A 650 -4.51 3.86 -9.26
CA GLY A 650 -3.95 4.97 -10.04
C GLY A 650 -2.74 5.64 -9.40
N VAL A 651 -2.06 4.99 -8.44
CA VAL A 651 -0.90 5.56 -7.73
C VAL A 651 0.39 4.83 -8.07
N ASN A 652 1.50 5.58 -8.13
CA ASN A 652 2.82 5.08 -8.51
C ASN A 652 3.93 5.41 -7.48
N ALA A 653 3.54 5.89 -6.30
CA ALA A 653 4.46 6.31 -5.23
C ALA A 653 4.11 5.62 -3.90
N GLN A 654 5.05 5.64 -2.96
CA GLN A 654 4.85 5.15 -1.59
C GLN A 654 5.23 6.24 -0.57
N PRO A 655 4.59 6.29 0.61
CA PRO A 655 3.39 5.55 0.99
C PRO A 655 2.11 6.12 0.36
N ASN A 656 1.11 5.26 0.13
CA ASN A 656 -0.27 5.65 -0.16
C ASN A 656 -1.24 4.73 0.62
N TYR A 657 -2.42 5.24 0.97
CA TYR A 657 -3.40 4.53 1.78
C TYR A 657 -4.77 4.56 1.10
N ALA A 658 -5.41 3.40 0.99
CA ALA A 658 -6.76 3.27 0.44
C ALA A 658 -7.72 2.63 1.45
N LEU A 659 -8.96 3.11 1.48
CA LEU A 659 -10.03 2.55 2.30
C LEU A 659 -11.03 1.88 1.36
N LEU A 660 -11.30 0.59 1.57
CA LEU A 660 -12.16 -0.20 0.71
C LEU A 660 -13.32 -0.82 1.47
N ASP A 661 -14.43 -1.02 0.77
CA ASP A 661 -15.52 -1.84 1.24
C ASP A 661 -15.24 -3.35 1.06
N SER A 662 -16.21 -4.19 1.41
CA SER A 662 -16.13 -5.65 1.29
C SER A 662 -16.10 -6.12 -0.18
N SER A 663 -16.59 -5.31 -1.12
CA SER A 663 -16.51 -5.59 -2.56
C SER A 663 -15.14 -5.19 -3.15
N GLY A 664 -14.43 -4.31 -2.43
CA GLY A 664 -13.18 -3.70 -2.81
C GLY A 664 -13.33 -2.37 -3.56
N ALA A 665 -14.50 -1.73 -3.51
CA ALA A 665 -14.71 -0.37 -3.97
C ALA A 665 -14.09 0.64 -3.00
N LEU A 666 -13.63 1.78 -3.51
CA LEU A 666 -13.05 2.86 -2.70
C LEU A 666 -14.13 3.58 -1.89
N LEU A 667 -13.92 3.65 -0.57
CA LEU A 667 -14.77 4.39 0.38
C LEU A 667 -14.37 5.86 0.50
N ALA A 668 -13.12 6.18 0.20
CA ALA A 668 -12.56 7.52 0.23
C ALA A 668 -11.45 7.67 -0.81
N PRO A 669 -11.11 8.90 -1.23
CA PRO A 669 -9.94 9.15 -2.08
C PRO A 669 -8.65 8.62 -1.44
N VAL A 670 -7.76 8.08 -2.27
CA VAL A 670 -6.45 7.57 -1.81
C VAL A 670 -5.64 8.70 -1.18
N ARG A 671 -5.08 8.43 0.01
CA ARG A 671 -4.30 9.41 0.77
C ARG A 671 -2.80 9.12 0.63
N GLY A 672 -2.01 10.13 0.26
CA GLY A 672 -0.55 10.05 0.21
C GLY A 672 0.14 10.26 1.56
N TYR A 673 1.46 10.39 1.52
CA TYR A 673 2.30 10.77 2.66
C TYR A 673 1.86 12.13 3.26
N ASN A 674 1.55 12.15 4.55
CA ASN A 674 1.30 13.36 5.33
C ASN A 674 1.39 13.04 6.84
N LEU A 675 2.17 13.82 7.59
CA LEU A 675 2.41 13.59 9.03
C LEU A 675 1.32 14.16 9.97
N ASP A 676 0.25 14.75 9.43
CA ASP A 676 -0.89 15.24 10.21
C ASP A 676 -1.75 14.08 10.75
N ILE A 677 -1.66 13.88 12.06
CA ILE A 677 -2.34 12.80 12.78
C ILE A 677 -3.86 12.99 12.79
N ASP A 678 -4.34 14.20 13.05
CA ASP A 678 -5.78 14.44 13.16
C ASP A 678 -6.45 14.33 11.78
N GLY A 679 -5.79 14.80 10.72
CA GLY A 679 -6.21 14.56 9.34
C GLY A 679 -6.20 13.08 8.94
N PHE A 680 -5.26 12.28 9.47
CA PHE A 680 -5.24 10.83 9.24
C PHE A 680 -6.37 10.11 9.98
N ILE A 681 -6.69 10.53 11.22
CA ILE A 681 -7.85 10.02 11.97
C ILE A 681 -9.15 10.35 11.23
N ALA A 682 -9.31 11.58 10.73
CA ALA A 682 -10.49 11.98 9.97
C ALA A 682 -10.67 11.11 8.71
N PHE A 683 -9.57 10.81 8.01
CA PHE A 683 -9.56 9.89 6.87
C PHE A 683 -10.00 8.46 7.26
N LEU A 684 -9.45 7.89 8.33
CA LEU A 684 -9.89 6.57 8.80
C LEU A 684 -11.35 6.59 9.23
N ARG A 685 -11.80 7.64 9.93
CA ARG A 685 -13.20 7.75 10.34
C ARG A 685 -14.13 7.83 9.13
N SER A 686 -13.79 8.59 8.10
CA SER A 686 -14.65 8.68 6.90
C SER A 686 -14.85 7.34 6.21
N GLY A 687 -13.85 6.44 6.22
CA GLY A 687 -14.02 5.12 5.65
C GLY A 687 -14.90 4.20 6.52
N VAL A 688 -14.79 4.26 7.85
CA VAL A 688 -15.71 3.51 8.73
C VAL A 688 -17.14 4.01 8.57
N GLU A 689 -17.32 5.32 8.47
CA GLU A 689 -18.63 5.95 8.28
C GLU A 689 -19.26 5.61 6.93
N ALA A 690 -18.45 5.50 5.87
CA ALA A 690 -18.92 5.13 4.53
C ALA A 690 -19.14 3.62 4.35
N TYR A 691 -18.62 2.78 5.27
CA TYR A 691 -18.68 1.34 5.13
C TYR A 691 -20.03 0.77 5.58
N CYS A 692 -20.69 0.03 4.68
CA CYS A 692 -21.85 -0.76 5.04
C CYS A 692 -21.57 -2.27 4.93
N PRO A 693 -21.75 -3.06 6.01
CA PRO A 693 -21.61 -4.51 5.97
C PRO A 693 -22.83 -5.16 5.29
N GLY A 694 -22.84 -5.20 3.96
CA GLY A 694 -23.86 -5.93 3.19
C GLY A 694 -23.91 -5.50 1.73
N SER A 695 -24.47 -6.33 0.84
CA SER A 695 -24.86 -5.86 -0.50
C SER A 695 -26.13 -5.04 -0.38
N VAL A 696 -26.14 -3.85 -0.99
CA VAL A 696 -27.25 -2.89 -0.93
C VAL A 696 -28.00 -2.89 -2.25
N LEU A 697 -29.34 -2.96 -2.19
CA LEU A 697 -30.21 -2.84 -3.35
C LEU A 697 -31.16 -1.64 -3.16
N GLU A 698 -31.08 -0.64 -4.02
CA GLU A 698 -32.08 0.45 -4.01
C GLU A 698 -33.42 -0.07 -4.54
N VAL A 699 -34.50 0.21 -3.82
CA VAL A 699 -35.86 -0.25 -4.13
C VAL A 699 -36.88 0.89 -4.10
N ALA A 700 -38.05 0.65 -4.66
CA ALA A 700 -39.23 1.48 -4.48
C ALA A 700 -40.05 0.91 -3.33
N GLY A 701 -40.55 1.79 -2.46
CA GLY A 701 -41.27 1.41 -1.24
C GLY A 701 -40.42 1.63 0.01
N ARG A 702 -41.10 1.98 1.09
CA ARG A 702 -40.50 2.60 2.28
C ARG A 702 -40.97 1.97 3.61
N GLN A 703 -41.90 1.02 3.55
CA GLN A 703 -42.66 0.58 4.74
C GLN A 703 -42.21 -0.81 5.20
N GLY A 704 -42.29 -1.81 4.34
CA GLY A 704 -42.04 -3.20 4.70
C GLY A 704 -41.32 -3.99 3.63
N VAL A 705 -40.72 -5.11 4.04
CA VAL A 705 -40.02 -6.04 3.14
C VAL A 705 -40.33 -7.49 3.49
N ALA A 706 -40.56 -8.32 2.47
CA ALA A 706 -40.73 -9.75 2.60
C ALA A 706 -39.94 -10.51 1.51
N CYS A 707 -39.57 -11.77 1.79
CA CYS A 707 -38.85 -12.62 0.85
C CYS A 707 -39.39 -14.05 0.88
N ASP A 708 -39.64 -14.64 -0.29
CA ASP A 708 -40.08 -16.04 -0.43
C ASP A 708 -38.94 -16.98 -0.88
N GLY A 709 -37.72 -16.45 -1.03
CA GLY A 709 -36.54 -17.16 -1.53
C GLY A 709 -36.33 -17.04 -3.03
N GLU A 710 -37.29 -16.52 -3.79
CA GLU A 710 -37.16 -16.25 -5.24
C GLU A 710 -37.29 -14.75 -5.57
N TYR A 711 -38.05 -14.00 -4.77
CA TYR A 711 -38.32 -12.59 -4.97
C TYR A 711 -38.25 -11.81 -3.65
N TYR A 712 -37.91 -10.52 -3.77
CA TYR A 712 -38.17 -9.53 -2.72
C TYR A 712 -39.50 -8.83 -3.00
N TYR A 713 -40.28 -8.64 -1.96
CA TYR A 713 -41.51 -7.86 -1.97
C TYR A 713 -41.30 -6.65 -1.09
N VAL A 714 -41.67 -5.47 -1.56
CA VAL A 714 -41.49 -4.22 -0.82
C VAL A 714 -42.80 -3.44 -0.83
N SER A 715 -43.25 -2.96 0.32
CA SER A 715 -44.39 -2.06 0.43
C SER A 715 -43.95 -0.60 0.48
N GLY A 716 -44.63 0.25 -0.29
CA GLY A 716 -44.70 1.69 -0.02
C GLY A 716 -45.98 2.00 0.73
N SER A 717 -46.15 3.26 1.17
CA SER A 717 -47.37 3.67 1.89
C SER A 717 -48.65 3.49 1.07
N THR A 718 -48.56 3.51 -0.27
CA THR A 718 -49.73 3.40 -1.17
C THR A 718 -49.54 2.44 -2.33
N ALA A 719 -48.49 1.61 -2.33
CA ALA A 719 -48.13 0.74 -3.45
C ALA A 719 -47.41 -0.52 -2.99
N LEU A 720 -47.40 -1.56 -3.84
CA LEU A 720 -46.65 -2.79 -3.63
C LEU A 720 -45.72 -3.05 -4.81
N TYR A 721 -44.52 -3.53 -4.53
CA TYR A 721 -43.47 -3.80 -5.51
C TYR A 721 -42.94 -5.22 -5.35
N LYS A 722 -42.55 -5.83 -6.47
CA LYS A 722 -41.93 -7.16 -6.55
C LYS A 722 -40.62 -7.04 -7.33
N TYR A 723 -39.53 -7.49 -6.73
CA TYR A 723 -38.18 -7.47 -7.27
C TYR A 723 -37.62 -8.88 -7.38
N THR A 724 -36.82 -9.14 -8.39
CA THR A 724 -35.94 -10.32 -8.44
C THR A 724 -34.80 -10.17 -7.41
N LEU A 725 -34.12 -11.27 -7.07
CA LEU A 725 -33.03 -11.24 -6.07
C LEU A 725 -31.82 -10.38 -6.49
N ASP A 726 -31.65 -10.11 -7.78
CA ASP A 726 -30.65 -9.17 -8.33
C ASP A 726 -31.08 -7.70 -8.27
N GLY A 727 -32.27 -7.39 -7.75
CA GLY A 727 -32.78 -6.03 -7.59
C GLY A 727 -33.53 -5.48 -8.82
N THR A 728 -33.83 -6.31 -9.82
CA THR A 728 -34.63 -5.88 -10.98
C THR A 728 -36.12 -5.85 -10.62
N LEU A 729 -36.80 -4.72 -10.85
CA LEU A 729 -38.25 -4.59 -10.63
C LEU A 729 -39.02 -5.49 -11.61
N ALA A 730 -39.72 -6.49 -11.09
CA ALA A 730 -40.49 -7.46 -11.85
C ALA A 730 -41.96 -7.03 -12.03
N LEU A 731 -42.59 -6.47 -11.00
CA LEU A 731 -44.00 -6.07 -11.02
C LEU A 731 -44.28 -4.98 -9.98
N SER A 732 -45.25 -4.10 -10.25
CA SER A 732 -45.78 -3.16 -9.24
C SER A 732 -47.31 -3.09 -9.27
N ASN A 733 -47.89 -2.69 -8.14
CA ASN A 733 -49.30 -2.35 -8.00
C ASN A 733 -49.44 -1.00 -7.29
N GLU A 734 -49.71 0.04 -8.09
CA GLU A 734 -49.88 1.43 -7.63
C GLU A 734 -51.28 1.74 -7.07
N THR A 735 -52.22 0.80 -7.14
CA THR A 735 -53.59 0.99 -6.64
C THR A 735 -54.07 -0.16 -5.74
N PRO A 736 -53.29 -0.54 -4.71
CA PRO A 736 -53.52 -1.73 -3.91
C PRO A 736 -54.82 -1.68 -3.10
N PHE A 737 -55.36 -0.49 -2.82
CA PHE A 737 -56.60 -0.32 -2.05
C PHE A 737 -57.89 -0.41 -2.86
N LYS A 738 -57.83 -0.26 -4.19
CA LYS A 738 -59.03 -0.06 -5.03
C LYS A 738 -60.05 -1.21 -4.95
N SER A 739 -59.57 -2.42 -4.68
CA SER A 739 -60.41 -3.63 -4.61
C SER A 739 -60.78 -4.02 -3.18
N ILE A 740 -60.29 -3.29 -2.19
CA ILE A 740 -60.61 -3.53 -0.78
C ILE A 740 -61.99 -2.94 -0.51
N THR A 741 -62.95 -3.80 -0.20
CA THR A 741 -64.34 -3.42 0.08
C THR A 741 -64.69 -3.43 1.57
N ALA A 742 -63.76 -3.87 2.42
CA ALA A 742 -63.96 -4.01 3.85
C ALA A 742 -63.69 -2.70 4.61
N GLY A 743 -64.72 -2.22 5.33
CA GLY A 743 -64.67 -1.16 6.32
C GLY A 743 -64.67 0.28 5.80
N THR A 744 -64.94 1.22 6.71
CA THR A 744 -65.02 2.66 6.46
C THR A 744 -64.35 3.44 7.58
N PRO A 745 -63.48 4.43 7.31
CA PRO A 745 -63.03 4.90 5.98
C PRO A 745 -62.20 3.86 5.21
N ALA A 746 -62.10 4.03 3.88
CA ALA A 746 -61.30 3.15 3.04
C ALA A 746 -59.81 3.28 3.38
N PRO A 747 -59.03 2.19 3.40
CA PRO A 747 -57.60 2.25 3.70
C PRO A 747 -56.85 3.17 2.73
N ASN A 748 -55.86 3.88 3.26
CA ASN A 748 -54.96 4.77 2.51
C ASN A 748 -53.48 4.52 2.83
N HIS A 749 -53.19 3.58 3.73
CA HIS A 749 -51.84 3.28 4.22
C HIS A 749 -51.59 1.76 4.20
N ILE A 750 -50.39 1.37 3.74
CA ILE A 750 -49.83 0.02 3.89
C ILE A 750 -48.61 0.15 4.80
N GLY A 751 -48.55 -0.67 5.86
CA GLY A 751 -47.38 -0.81 6.72
C GLY A 751 -46.46 -1.95 6.27
N ASP A 752 -45.94 -2.71 7.23
CA ASP A 752 -45.10 -3.86 6.97
C ASP A 752 -45.84 -5.03 6.30
N ILE A 753 -45.07 -5.94 5.71
CA ILE A 753 -45.56 -7.07 4.91
C ILE A 753 -44.81 -8.35 5.22
N ASP A 754 -45.49 -9.49 5.07
CA ASP A 754 -44.85 -10.82 5.06
C ASP A 754 -45.40 -11.66 3.91
N VAL A 755 -44.65 -12.68 3.48
CA VAL A 755 -45.05 -13.56 2.38
C VAL A 755 -45.04 -15.02 2.83
N PHE A 756 -46.14 -15.72 2.53
CA PHE A 756 -46.29 -17.13 2.83
C PHE A 756 -47.27 -17.82 1.87
N GLU A 757 -46.92 -19.02 1.39
CA GLU A 757 -47.76 -19.84 0.49
C GLU A 757 -48.26 -19.08 -0.76
N GLY A 758 -47.41 -18.22 -1.34
CA GLY A 758 -47.75 -17.43 -2.53
C GLY A 758 -48.73 -16.29 -2.25
N GLU A 759 -48.92 -15.92 -0.98
CA GLU A 759 -49.76 -14.80 -0.56
C GLU A 759 -48.93 -13.77 0.21
N ILE A 760 -49.09 -12.49 -0.13
CA ILE A 760 -48.52 -11.36 0.60
C ILE A 760 -49.57 -10.90 1.61
N TYR A 761 -49.18 -10.90 2.88
CA TYR A 761 -49.96 -10.36 3.99
C TYR A 761 -49.47 -8.95 4.24
N ALA A 762 -50.35 -7.96 4.14
CA ALA A 762 -50.00 -6.56 4.32
C ALA A 762 -50.86 -5.91 5.39
N GLY A 763 -50.23 -5.21 6.33
CA GLY A 763 -50.93 -4.32 7.26
C GLY A 763 -51.56 -3.17 6.48
N CYS A 764 -52.88 -3.04 6.52
CA CYS A 764 -53.60 -1.99 5.81
C CYS A 764 -54.54 -1.27 6.76
N GLU A 765 -54.55 0.05 6.67
CA GLU A 765 -55.39 0.89 7.49
C GLU A 765 -55.68 2.23 6.81
N TYR A 766 -56.65 2.94 7.36
CA TYR A 766 -56.77 4.37 7.15
C TYR A 766 -55.95 5.08 8.22
N PHE A 767 -54.86 5.71 7.82
CA PHE A 767 -53.95 6.41 8.72
C PHE A 767 -53.97 7.91 8.41
N MET A 768 -54.26 8.72 9.43
CA MET A 768 -54.06 10.18 9.41
C MET A 768 -53.71 10.68 10.82
N ASP A 769 -52.78 11.62 10.92
CA ASP A 769 -52.38 12.30 12.17
C ASP A 769 -51.99 11.35 13.33
N GLY A 770 -51.42 10.17 13.04
CA GLY A 770 -50.98 9.22 14.06
C GLY A 770 -52.11 8.33 14.62
N GLU A 771 -53.26 8.24 13.96
CA GLU A 771 -54.33 7.32 14.32
C GLU A 771 -54.68 6.39 13.15
N GLY A 772 -54.62 5.08 13.39
CA GLY A 772 -55.14 4.04 12.51
C GLY A 772 -56.64 3.80 12.69
N LYS A 773 -57.38 3.70 11.58
CA LYS A 773 -58.79 3.30 11.54
C LYS A 773 -58.97 2.21 10.49
N ASN A 774 -59.95 1.33 10.70
CA ASN A 774 -60.20 0.20 9.80
C ASN A 774 -58.94 -0.67 9.57
N ILE A 775 -58.26 -1.00 10.66
CA ILE A 775 -57.06 -1.84 10.65
C ILE A 775 -57.43 -3.24 10.14
N GLN A 776 -56.62 -3.78 9.25
CA GLN A 776 -56.81 -5.12 8.71
C GLN A 776 -55.53 -5.65 8.09
N THR A 777 -55.45 -6.98 7.94
CA THR A 777 -54.46 -7.58 7.05
C THR A 777 -55.07 -7.81 5.68
N ALA A 778 -54.69 -7.02 4.69
CA ALA A 778 -55.05 -7.28 3.31
C ALA A 778 -54.13 -8.35 2.73
N ILE A 779 -54.70 -9.33 2.04
CA ILE A 779 -53.97 -10.46 1.45
C ILE A 779 -53.97 -10.30 -0.05
N TYR A 780 -52.78 -10.29 -0.64
CA TYR A 780 -52.54 -10.17 -2.07
C TYR A 780 -51.94 -11.46 -2.63
N ASP A 781 -52.20 -11.73 -3.90
CA ASP A 781 -51.56 -12.82 -4.64
C ASP A 781 -50.11 -12.43 -4.99
N ALA A 782 -49.12 -13.21 -4.55
CA ALA A 782 -47.70 -12.87 -4.71
C ALA A 782 -47.19 -12.98 -6.16
N ALA A 783 -47.93 -13.65 -7.04
CA ALA A 783 -47.62 -13.73 -8.46
C ALA A 783 -48.11 -12.49 -9.23
N THR A 784 -49.28 -11.95 -8.84
CA THR A 784 -49.96 -10.88 -9.59
C THR A 784 -50.09 -9.55 -8.84
N LEU A 785 -49.73 -9.49 -7.57
CA LEU A 785 -49.93 -8.38 -6.62
C LEU A 785 -51.40 -7.93 -6.49
N LYS A 786 -52.37 -8.77 -6.87
CA LYS A 786 -53.80 -8.45 -6.80
C LYS A 786 -54.40 -8.85 -5.47
N TYR A 787 -55.27 -7.99 -4.95
CA TYR A 787 -56.02 -8.23 -3.72
C TYR A 787 -56.87 -9.51 -3.82
N LYS A 788 -56.86 -10.34 -2.77
CA LYS A 788 -57.64 -11.57 -2.64
C LYS A 788 -58.73 -11.43 -1.58
N ARG A 789 -58.34 -11.08 -0.35
CA ARG A 789 -59.23 -11.01 0.83
C ARG A 789 -58.59 -10.17 1.94
N SER A 790 -59.36 -9.82 2.97
CA SER A 790 -58.85 -9.19 4.19
C SER A 790 -59.17 -10.03 5.42
N ILE A 791 -58.28 -9.98 6.41
CA ILE A 791 -58.53 -10.37 7.80
C ILE A 791 -58.82 -9.08 8.57
N THR A 792 -60.04 -8.94 9.09
CA THR A 792 -60.44 -7.75 9.83
C THR A 792 -59.96 -7.79 11.27
N TRP A 793 -59.45 -6.66 11.75
CA TRP A 793 -59.09 -6.44 13.14
C TRP A 793 -60.29 -6.58 14.09
N GLU A 794 -60.05 -7.11 15.29
CA GLU A 794 -61.06 -7.22 16.34
C GLU A 794 -60.86 -6.12 17.40
N PRO A 795 -61.88 -5.26 17.66
CA PRO A 795 -61.75 -4.15 18.59
C PRO A 795 -61.36 -4.51 20.02
N ALA A 796 -61.63 -5.75 20.45
CA ALA A 796 -61.28 -6.24 21.77
C ALA A 796 -59.76 -6.37 22.01
N SER A 797 -58.94 -6.37 20.96
CA SER A 797 -57.48 -6.45 21.07
C SER A 797 -56.85 -5.18 21.65
N GLY A 798 -57.48 -4.01 21.43
CA GLY A 798 -56.96 -2.70 21.82
C GLY A 798 -55.81 -2.17 20.97
N GLN A 799 -55.45 -2.83 19.86
CA GLN A 799 -54.49 -2.33 18.88
C GLN A 799 -55.04 -1.07 18.20
N VAL A 800 -54.21 -0.03 18.02
CA VAL A 800 -54.66 1.25 17.44
C VAL A 800 -54.11 1.52 16.04
N GLU A 801 -53.15 0.71 15.59
CA GLU A 801 -52.57 0.75 14.24
C GLU A 801 -51.77 -0.52 13.92
N CYS A 802 -51.26 -0.63 12.69
CA CYS A 802 -50.43 -1.77 12.27
C CYS A 802 -49.16 -1.29 11.55
N CYS A 803 -48.08 -1.10 12.29
CA CYS A 803 -46.75 -0.83 11.72
C CYS A 803 -46.09 -2.11 11.21
N GLY A 804 -46.03 -3.16 12.05
CA GLY A 804 -45.34 -4.42 11.78
C GLY A 804 -46.30 -5.60 11.52
N LEU A 805 -45.93 -6.54 10.65
CA LEU A 805 -46.72 -7.75 10.39
C LEU A 805 -45.85 -8.98 10.12
N ALA A 806 -46.11 -10.08 10.83
CA ALA A 806 -45.43 -11.35 10.60
C ALA A 806 -46.39 -12.55 10.59
N VAL A 807 -46.16 -13.51 9.70
CA VAL A 807 -46.88 -14.78 9.64
C VAL A 807 -46.09 -15.85 10.40
N ASP A 808 -46.68 -16.43 11.45
CA ASP A 808 -46.13 -17.68 12.03
C ASP A 808 -46.51 -18.85 11.11
N ARG A 809 -45.54 -19.26 10.30
CA ARG A 809 -45.64 -20.32 9.30
C ARG A 809 -46.01 -21.68 9.90
N ARG A 810 -45.61 -21.97 11.14
CA ARG A 810 -45.83 -23.27 11.80
C ARG A 810 -47.12 -23.32 12.60
N ARG A 811 -47.48 -22.22 13.25
CA ARG A 811 -48.64 -22.16 14.15
C ARG A 811 -49.89 -21.60 13.47
N GLY A 812 -49.80 -21.11 12.24
CA GLY A 812 -50.96 -20.56 11.53
C GLY A 812 -51.53 -19.34 12.23
N LEU A 813 -50.65 -18.48 12.72
CA LEU A 813 -50.98 -17.23 13.40
C LEU A 813 -50.45 -16.06 12.57
N VAL A 814 -51.05 -14.88 12.76
CA VAL A 814 -50.54 -13.61 12.25
C VAL A 814 -50.28 -12.71 13.46
N TRP A 815 -49.08 -12.15 13.49
CA TRP A 815 -48.62 -11.20 14.49
C TRP A 815 -48.66 -9.79 13.91
N MET A 816 -49.03 -8.82 14.74
CA MET A 816 -48.98 -7.40 14.40
C MET A 816 -48.30 -6.61 15.52
N ALA A 817 -47.61 -5.55 15.13
CA ALA A 817 -47.05 -4.54 16.02
C ALA A 817 -47.77 -3.19 15.83
N ASP A 818 -47.56 -2.29 16.79
CA ASP A 818 -48.19 -0.97 16.90
C ASP A 818 -47.09 0.04 17.26
N TRP A 819 -46.98 1.14 16.53
CA TRP A 819 -45.91 2.13 16.67
C TRP A 819 -46.24 3.17 17.76
N VAL A 820 -47.51 3.57 17.92
CA VAL A 820 -48.03 4.55 18.90
C VAL A 820 -47.97 4.00 20.32
N ASN A 821 -48.46 2.76 20.53
CA ASN A 821 -48.46 2.14 21.86
C ASN A 821 -47.21 1.29 22.13
N GLY A 822 -46.54 0.78 21.08
CA GLY A 822 -45.16 0.25 21.10
C GLY A 822 -44.82 -0.77 22.19
N SER A 823 -45.79 -1.39 22.86
CA SER A 823 -45.57 -2.14 24.10
C SER A 823 -46.08 -3.57 24.04
N HIS A 824 -46.78 -3.94 22.97
CA HIS A 824 -47.40 -5.25 22.82
C HIS A 824 -47.29 -5.76 21.39
N LEU A 825 -47.20 -7.09 21.25
CA LEU A 825 -47.47 -7.79 20.00
C LEU A 825 -48.87 -8.41 20.03
N TYR A 826 -49.64 -8.20 18.98
CA TYR A 826 -51.02 -8.67 18.86
C TYR A 826 -51.09 -9.91 17.98
N CYS A 827 -51.85 -10.92 18.40
CA CYS A 827 -51.93 -12.21 17.74
C CYS A 827 -53.34 -12.51 17.25
N TYR A 828 -53.45 -12.93 15.99
CA TYR A 828 -54.70 -13.32 15.33
C TYR A 828 -54.55 -14.71 14.71
N ASP A 829 -55.63 -15.47 14.67
CA ASP A 829 -55.68 -16.74 13.96
C ASP A 829 -55.75 -16.48 12.46
N ARG A 830 -54.80 -17.02 11.68
CA ARG A 830 -54.68 -16.72 10.24
C ARG A 830 -55.88 -17.18 9.41
N ALA A 831 -56.52 -18.28 9.83
CA ALA A 831 -57.62 -18.89 9.06
C ALA A 831 -58.96 -18.23 9.36
N SER A 832 -59.25 -17.98 10.64
CA SER A 832 -60.53 -17.42 11.09
C SER A 832 -60.54 -15.91 11.25
N GLY A 833 -59.36 -15.28 11.36
CA GLY A 833 -59.21 -13.86 11.65
C GLY A 833 -59.54 -13.45 13.08
N LYS A 834 -59.84 -14.40 13.96
CA LYS A 834 -60.22 -14.12 15.34
C LYS A 834 -59.02 -13.68 16.17
N TYR A 835 -59.23 -12.76 17.09
CA TYR A 835 -58.23 -12.37 18.06
C TYR A 835 -57.88 -13.53 18.99
N VAL A 836 -56.58 -13.81 19.14
CA VAL A 836 -56.06 -14.87 20.00
C VAL A 836 -55.59 -14.30 21.34
N GLY A 837 -54.93 -13.15 21.31
CA GLY A 837 -54.38 -12.51 22.51
C GLY A 837 -53.28 -11.51 22.15
N LYS A 838 -52.61 -10.98 23.18
CA LYS A 838 -51.45 -10.10 23.03
C LYS A 838 -50.38 -10.42 24.05
N VAL A 839 -49.14 -10.07 23.74
CA VAL A 839 -47.97 -10.28 24.60
C VAL A 839 -47.32 -8.93 24.89
N ALA A 840 -47.13 -8.58 26.15
CA ALA A 840 -46.40 -7.37 26.53
C ALA A 840 -44.89 -7.55 26.31
N LEU A 841 -44.20 -6.51 25.85
CA LEU A 841 -42.75 -6.51 25.63
C LEU A 841 -42.04 -5.86 26.82
N ASP A 842 -41.01 -6.53 27.37
CA ASP A 842 -40.27 -6.05 28.56
C ASP A 842 -38.74 -6.19 28.40
N PRO A 843 -37.98 -5.07 28.32
CA PRO A 843 -38.48 -3.71 28.11
C PRO A 843 -39.07 -3.58 26.70
N ALA A 844 -40.01 -2.65 26.54
CA ALA A 844 -40.61 -2.36 25.24
C ALA A 844 -39.65 -1.55 24.34
N PRO A 845 -39.31 -2.02 23.12
CA PRO A 845 -38.60 -1.22 22.13
C PRO A 845 -39.39 0.05 21.77
N LYS A 846 -38.69 1.16 21.56
CA LYS A 846 -39.34 2.44 21.18
C LYS A 846 -39.52 2.50 19.67
N LEU A 847 -40.66 3.01 19.20
CA LEU A 847 -40.91 3.25 17.77
C LEU A 847 -40.68 1.98 16.93
N GLN A 848 -41.43 0.93 17.26
CA GLN A 848 -41.39 -0.34 16.53
C GLN A 848 -41.86 -0.13 15.09
N GLN A 849 -41.15 -0.73 14.13
CA GLN A 849 -41.44 -0.63 12.72
C GLN A 849 -41.95 -1.98 12.19
N GLY A 850 -41.07 -2.82 11.65
CA GLY A 850 -41.37 -4.14 11.13
C GLY A 850 -41.14 -5.28 12.12
N ILE A 851 -41.78 -6.43 11.84
CA ILE A 851 -41.57 -7.66 12.61
C ILE A 851 -41.45 -8.88 11.71
N PHE A 852 -40.67 -9.88 12.14
CA PHE A 852 -40.55 -11.16 11.42
C PHE A 852 -40.58 -12.35 12.38
N CYS A 853 -41.37 -13.37 12.06
CA CYS A 853 -41.46 -14.60 12.86
C CYS A 853 -40.49 -15.67 12.32
N LEU A 854 -39.50 -16.02 13.14
CA LEU A 854 -38.56 -17.10 12.87
C LEU A 854 -39.24 -18.46 12.99
N ASP A 855 -38.66 -19.47 12.31
CA ASP A 855 -39.20 -20.83 12.32
C ASP A 855 -39.28 -21.48 13.71
N ASP A 856 -38.45 -21.05 14.66
CA ASP A 856 -38.50 -21.52 16.04
C ASP A 856 -39.61 -20.84 16.87
N GLY A 857 -40.27 -19.81 16.33
CA GLY A 857 -41.33 -19.03 16.96
C GLY A 857 -40.85 -17.78 17.69
N ARG A 858 -39.55 -17.44 17.63
CA ARG A 858 -39.07 -16.13 18.05
C ARG A 858 -39.49 -15.05 17.05
N ILE A 859 -39.70 -13.83 17.55
CA ILE A 859 -40.05 -12.68 16.72
C ILE A 859 -38.90 -11.69 16.76
N LEU A 860 -38.40 -11.34 15.57
CA LEU A 860 -37.49 -10.22 15.37
C LEU A 860 -38.31 -8.94 15.18
N ILE A 861 -37.81 -7.83 15.71
CA ILE A 861 -38.49 -6.53 15.73
C ILE A 861 -37.48 -5.45 15.33
N SER A 862 -37.76 -4.65 14.31
CA SER A 862 -37.00 -3.44 14.03
C SER A 862 -37.56 -2.26 14.81
N SER A 863 -36.66 -1.41 15.30
CA SER A 863 -37.00 -0.22 16.07
C SER A 863 -36.16 0.96 15.57
N ASP A 864 -36.86 2.05 15.24
CA ASP A 864 -36.29 3.38 15.00
C ASP A 864 -36.11 4.08 16.36
N ASP A 865 -35.23 3.54 17.18
CA ASP A 865 -34.99 4.01 18.55
C ASP A 865 -33.69 4.81 18.70
N GLY A 866 -32.96 4.99 17.59
CA GLY A 866 -31.89 5.95 17.45
C GLY A 866 -32.40 7.38 17.34
N ASP A 867 -31.47 8.32 17.28
CA ASP A 867 -31.72 9.72 16.96
C ASP A 867 -30.74 10.07 15.84
N ALA A 868 -31.24 10.06 14.61
CA ALA A 868 -30.49 10.39 13.42
C ALA A 868 -29.86 11.80 13.49
N ASP A 869 -30.51 12.76 14.15
CA ASP A 869 -29.99 14.13 14.35
C ASP A 869 -28.80 14.13 15.36
N ARG A 870 -28.68 13.11 16.22
CA ARG A 870 -27.57 12.90 17.17
C ARG A 870 -26.56 11.83 16.74
N GLY A 871 -26.82 11.13 15.63
CA GLY A 871 -25.98 10.04 15.15
C GLY A 871 -26.03 8.79 16.05
N GLU A 872 -27.13 8.61 16.79
CA GLU A 872 -27.40 7.40 17.57
C GLU A 872 -27.94 6.30 16.62
N PRO A 873 -27.51 5.03 16.74
CA PRO A 873 -27.94 3.95 15.86
C PRO A 873 -29.30 3.36 16.24
N ASP A 874 -29.97 2.80 15.25
CA ASP A 874 -31.15 1.95 15.43
C ASP A 874 -30.80 0.52 15.89
N HIS A 875 -31.82 -0.25 16.28
CA HIS A 875 -31.66 -1.60 16.79
C HIS A 875 -32.67 -2.59 16.22
N LEU A 876 -32.19 -3.83 16.05
CA LEU A 876 -33.04 -5.00 15.92
C LEU A 876 -33.13 -5.69 17.28
N TYR A 877 -34.34 -6.08 17.66
CA TYR A 877 -34.67 -6.78 18.89
C TYR A 877 -35.19 -8.19 18.58
N VAL A 878 -35.16 -9.06 19.59
CA VAL A 878 -35.75 -10.39 19.53
C VAL A 878 -36.52 -10.72 20.80
N CYS A 879 -37.67 -11.38 20.66
CA CYS A 879 -38.43 -11.88 21.81
C CYS A 879 -39.04 -13.27 21.54
N SER A 880 -39.42 -13.95 22.63
CA SER A 880 -40.06 -15.27 22.58
C SER A 880 -41.48 -15.22 23.17
N PRO A 881 -42.54 -15.12 22.34
CA PRO A 881 -43.90 -14.86 22.80
C PRO A 881 -44.63 -16.09 23.37
N TYR A 882 -44.09 -17.30 23.22
CA TYR A 882 -44.76 -18.55 23.58
C TYR A 882 -44.26 -19.16 24.89
N ARG A 883 -45.16 -19.78 25.67
CA ARG A 883 -44.82 -20.56 26.89
C ARG A 883 -44.17 -21.92 26.59
N GLY A 884 -44.18 -22.35 25.32
CA GLY A 884 -43.62 -23.62 24.85
C GLY A 884 -43.74 -23.77 23.34
N SER A 885 -43.78 -25.01 22.83
CA SER A 885 -43.86 -25.27 21.38
C SER A 885 -45.26 -25.08 20.77
N GLY A 886 -46.32 -25.01 21.59
CA GLY A 886 -47.70 -24.81 21.16
C GLY A 886 -48.08 -23.37 20.81
N LYS A 887 -49.38 -23.06 20.80
CA LYS A 887 -49.95 -21.71 20.56
C LYS A 887 -50.17 -20.88 21.84
N GLU A 888 -49.77 -21.40 23.00
CA GLU A 888 -50.04 -20.73 24.28
C GLU A 888 -49.12 -19.52 24.46
N LEU A 889 -49.72 -18.34 24.54
CA LEU A 889 -49.02 -17.07 24.64
C LEU A 889 -48.58 -16.78 26.08
N LYS A 890 -47.46 -16.08 26.23
CA LYS A 890 -47.07 -15.45 27.50
C LYS A 890 -47.87 -14.17 27.72
N ASP A 891 -48.01 -13.76 28.98
CA ASP A 891 -48.57 -12.45 29.31
C ASP A 891 -47.54 -11.33 29.00
N SER A 892 -46.25 -11.63 29.16
CA SER A 892 -45.12 -10.77 28.84
C SER A 892 -43.94 -11.58 28.31
N ALA A 893 -43.17 -11.02 27.38
CA ALA A 893 -41.95 -11.57 26.81
C ALA A 893 -40.76 -10.64 27.07
N GLU A 894 -39.68 -11.23 27.56
CA GLU A 894 -38.38 -10.58 27.65
C GLU A 894 -37.85 -10.26 26.25
N VAL A 895 -37.31 -9.05 26.09
CA VAL A 895 -36.81 -8.52 24.83
C VAL A 895 -35.30 -8.27 24.94
N ASP A 896 -34.56 -8.91 24.04
CA ASP A 896 -33.11 -8.76 23.93
C ASP A 896 -32.75 -7.98 22.67
N VAL A 897 -31.66 -7.21 22.72
CA VAL A 897 -31.05 -6.61 21.52
C VAL A 897 -30.46 -7.75 20.68
N TYR A 898 -30.96 -7.90 19.46
CA TYR A 898 -30.47 -8.87 18.49
C TYR A 898 -29.27 -8.34 17.71
N MET A 899 -29.35 -7.10 17.23
CA MET A 899 -28.29 -6.45 16.45
C MET A 899 -28.33 -4.92 16.63
N VAL A 900 -27.17 -4.31 16.86
CA VAL A 900 -27.01 -2.85 16.82
C VAL A 900 -26.72 -2.43 15.38
N MET A 901 -27.55 -1.57 14.81
CA MET A 901 -27.52 -1.20 13.40
C MET A 901 -26.61 0.01 13.20
N SER A 902 -25.32 -0.14 13.50
CA SER A 902 -24.36 0.98 13.54
C SER A 902 -24.11 1.70 12.20
N GLY A 903 -24.48 1.08 11.07
CA GLY A 903 -24.42 1.69 9.74
C GLY A 903 -25.52 2.72 9.47
N PHE A 904 -26.58 2.74 10.28
CA PHE A 904 -27.71 3.64 10.15
C PHE A 904 -27.56 4.75 11.18
N ARG A 905 -26.59 5.64 10.93
CA ARG A 905 -26.32 6.82 11.75
C ARG A 905 -26.26 8.03 10.83
N ARG A 906 -26.93 9.12 11.20
CA ARG A 906 -27.00 10.39 10.45
C ARG A 906 -27.77 10.25 9.13
N ALA A 907 -29.09 10.40 9.24
CA ALA A 907 -30.05 10.47 8.13
C ALA A 907 -30.55 9.12 7.58
N GLY A 908 -30.51 8.02 8.33
CA GLY A 908 -31.10 6.75 7.92
C GLY A 908 -31.85 6.09 9.07
N GLU A 909 -33.07 5.62 8.81
CA GLU A 909 -33.95 4.90 9.74
C GLU A 909 -34.22 3.49 9.20
N ILE A 910 -34.29 2.49 10.07
CA ILE A 910 -34.74 1.13 9.69
C ILE A 910 -36.27 1.04 9.70
N GLU A 911 -36.83 0.21 8.82
CA GLU A 911 -38.29 0.08 8.65
C GLU A 911 -38.70 -1.40 8.74
N GLY A 912 -38.75 -2.13 7.62
CA GLY A 912 -39.08 -3.55 7.59
C GLY A 912 -37.88 -4.47 7.74
N LEU A 913 -38.14 -5.74 8.12
CA LEU A 913 -37.13 -6.79 8.07
C LEU A 913 -37.73 -8.14 7.67
N CYS A 914 -36.93 -8.99 7.05
CA CYS A 914 -37.29 -10.40 6.85
C CYS A 914 -36.04 -11.28 6.78
N VAL A 915 -36.25 -12.60 6.77
CA VAL A 915 -35.17 -13.57 6.53
C VAL A 915 -35.47 -14.31 5.25
N ASN A 916 -34.48 -14.40 4.36
CA ASN A 916 -34.58 -15.18 3.14
C ASN A 916 -34.67 -16.68 3.49
N PRO A 917 -35.75 -17.39 3.14
CA PRO A 917 -35.90 -18.79 3.48
C PRO A 917 -34.95 -19.73 2.72
N GLY A 918 -34.39 -19.30 1.58
CA GLY A 918 -33.50 -20.10 0.74
C GLY A 918 -32.07 -20.20 1.26
N ASN A 919 -31.53 -19.11 1.82
CA ASN A 919 -30.15 -19.05 2.30
C ASN A 919 -30.01 -18.61 3.78
N GLY A 920 -31.07 -18.07 4.39
CA GLY A 920 -31.09 -17.61 5.77
C GLY A 920 -30.54 -16.20 5.98
N ASP A 921 -30.29 -15.44 4.91
CA ASP A 921 -29.81 -14.07 5.00
C ASP A 921 -30.85 -13.16 5.66
N LEU A 922 -30.39 -12.27 6.54
CA LEU A 922 -31.21 -11.22 7.13
C LEU A 922 -31.29 -10.05 6.14
N ILE A 923 -32.50 -9.61 5.85
CA ILE A 923 -32.79 -8.49 4.96
C ILE A 923 -33.41 -7.39 5.79
N VAL A 924 -32.85 -6.19 5.72
CA VAL A 924 -33.37 -5.02 6.41
C VAL A 924 -33.66 -3.92 5.39
N LEU A 925 -34.89 -3.42 5.39
CA LEU A 925 -35.26 -2.22 4.65
C LEU A 925 -34.90 -1.00 5.48
N SER A 926 -34.22 -0.04 4.87
CA SER A 926 -33.94 1.25 5.49
C SER A 926 -34.19 2.39 4.52
N ASN A 927 -34.63 3.51 5.09
CA ASN A 927 -34.88 4.75 4.40
C ASN A 927 -33.84 5.79 4.84
N ARG A 928 -33.22 6.49 3.89
CA ARG A 928 -32.31 7.59 4.20
C ARG A 928 -32.58 8.87 3.42
N GLY A 929 -32.16 9.99 3.99
CA GLY A 929 -32.16 11.30 3.37
C GLY A 929 -33.34 12.20 3.75
N ALA A 930 -34.50 11.66 4.12
CA ALA A 930 -35.61 12.45 4.65
C ALA A 930 -35.56 12.53 6.18
N ARG A 931 -35.90 13.71 6.74
CA ARG A 931 -36.06 13.89 8.18
C ARG A 931 -37.44 13.40 8.58
N ILE A 932 -37.55 12.39 9.43
CA ILE A 932 -38.86 11.91 9.90
C ILE A 932 -39.15 12.48 11.27
N VAL A 933 -40.34 13.07 11.45
CA VAL A 933 -40.81 13.57 12.75
C VAL A 933 -42.22 13.07 12.97
N LEU A 934 -42.40 12.18 13.95
CA LEU A 934 -43.67 11.51 14.26
C LEU A 934 -44.26 10.79 13.03
N GLY A 935 -43.43 10.00 12.34
CA GLY A 935 -43.83 9.25 11.14
C GLY A 935 -44.10 10.10 9.89
N MET A 936 -43.84 11.41 9.92
CA MET A 936 -44.04 12.30 8.77
C MET A 936 -42.73 12.92 8.26
N PRO A 937 -42.49 12.93 6.92
CA PRO A 937 -41.34 13.62 6.33
C PRO A 937 -41.35 15.14 6.55
N ARG A 938 -40.23 15.69 7.00
CA ARG A 938 -39.97 17.11 7.30
C ARG A 938 -38.76 17.62 6.53
N GLY A 939 -38.79 17.46 5.21
CA GLY A 939 -37.69 17.86 4.31
C GLY A 939 -36.53 16.89 4.34
N PHE A 940 -35.41 17.27 3.73
CA PHE A 940 -34.24 16.42 3.55
C PHE A 940 -33.07 16.87 4.43
N TYR A 941 -32.21 15.93 4.79
CA TYR A 941 -30.90 16.20 5.38
C TYR A 941 -29.98 16.89 4.36
N ASP A 942 -29.01 17.67 4.85
CA ASP A 942 -28.02 18.32 3.97
C ASP A 942 -27.29 17.27 3.12
N GLY A 943 -27.26 17.49 1.80
CA GLY A 943 -26.68 16.55 0.83
C GLY A 943 -27.67 15.60 0.15
N TYR A 944 -28.96 15.62 0.54
CA TYR A 944 -30.02 14.83 -0.08
C TYR A 944 -31.04 15.70 -0.81
N ASP A 945 -31.45 15.27 -2.01
CA ASP A 945 -32.50 15.88 -2.83
C ASP A 945 -33.79 15.05 -2.90
N ARG A 946 -33.71 13.78 -2.45
CA ARG A 946 -34.81 12.84 -2.30
C ARG A 946 -34.56 11.88 -1.14
N GLU A 947 -35.61 11.17 -0.76
CA GLU A 947 -35.49 9.98 0.09
C GLU A 947 -35.03 8.79 -0.75
N ILE A 948 -34.16 7.96 -0.19
CA ILE A 948 -33.59 6.76 -0.81
C ILE A 948 -34.00 5.57 0.04
N HIS A 949 -34.50 4.51 -0.60
CA HIS A 949 -34.94 3.29 0.07
C HIS A 949 -34.06 2.12 -0.37
N GLU A 950 -33.52 1.39 0.59
CA GLU A 950 -32.46 0.41 0.34
C GLU A 950 -32.72 -0.88 1.13
N LEU A 951 -32.54 -2.02 0.47
CA LEU A 951 -32.46 -3.33 1.12
C LEU A 951 -31.00 -3.64 1.43
N TYR A 952 -30.74 -3.87 2.71
CA TYR A 952 -29.44 -4.29 3.23
C TYR A 952 -29.46 -5.80 3.46
N LEU A 953 -28.58 -6.50 2.74
CA LEU A 953 -28.50 -7.96 2.76
C LEU A 953 -27.33 -8.40 3.65
N TYR A 954 -27.65 -8.97 4.80
CA TYR A 954 -26.70 -9.49 5.78
C TYR A 954 -26.60 -11.00 5.63
N SER A 955 -25.46 -11.47 5.13
CA SER A 955 -25.20 -12.90 5.01
C SER A 955 -25.14 -13.56 6.38
N ARG A 956 -25.75 -14.75 6.47
CA ARG A 956 -25.83 -15.53 7.72
C ARG A 956 -24.49 -16.06 8.23
#